data_AF-A0A4S2KXK3-F1
#
_entry.id   AF-A0A4S2KXK3-F1
#
_cell.length_a   1.000
_cell.length_b   1.000
_cell.length_c   1.000
_cell.angle_alpha   90.00
_cell.angle_beta   90.00
_cell.angle_gamma   90.00
#
_symmetry.space_group_name_H-M   'P 1'
#
loop_
_entity.id
_entity.type
_entity.pdbx_description
1 polymer ?
#
loop_
_entity_poly.entity_id
_entity_poly.type
_entity_poly.pdbx_seq_one_letter_code
_entity_poly.pdbx_strand_id
1 'polypeptide(L)'
;MKNLNQFSLINYHLQFTSCARLFETAKWCLGNSCASSWTVTWNDIYDTGWKSCLLSQGGCVKRGQRCLLRWLQDQSTSSSQCRAPFPSQHYERIIPRDDLSYNADWLFSCQCNASVAYEKTEPCLAMEHECGCGDNVEKPPLYLPQPEDEYPSKPEHTMGPLGPWATGRVTCSREGGITGLRPVADQYSITRYGPSEWRAHNLSIFQQSNEKIRDSQVTASAAKQCVDQAYAAADKVQTETTEHLKTRANVVYRWKAELEHMIATIAEEMELLEAEHRRVQRSLSILTIPVSIASDFLQLRSFRLDSDLVRDNVEEQLTKEIALCSEIRDLLNRTREQIEMQMVELKSAKARAENDWSDKIHAYNLDSVCVNLSNDSPLLLWKAGATRFPADQSTPTSYDHFTREVLTAGETAKQRSIKLRSTLNDIYAKSIKDLRDQATRVDIALAENVKLTQDCLQQLEKELLRCLHELANTEKLIEELRDSTKGLNNAMKLAQTRLDNRLNRRNVESCRDIPQFGLVEEVKSLGEHTSAMLAELKRAEESQAELVKARGTLEHEIMVKRKTLYIDKERGQLLQAKRTQHSVRHNPVNPVQEAVDIAQEEEEKKHVNLETLEDDEETAQQPVYQIRPHLHEKFKPLSAKEVIHDVLFDQLATKSYDAQAAAQWTKDISDIIKIKIKDLQFKRYKYIVNVVLGQQHGAGVKMGTRCIWDAEADTYAYDSFINIIFIAMYNESENEAMRSSSFVGGPSPLVIGLAGYT
;
A
#
# COMPACT_ATOMS: atom_id res chain seq x y z
N MET A 1 52.79 30.84 1.32
CA MET A 1 53.04 31.10 2.76
C MET A 1 52.08 30.15 3.48
N LYS A 2 52.53 29.18 4.31
CA LYS A 2 53.08 29.31 5.68
C LYS A 2 52.10 30.08 6.58
N ASN A 3 51.57 29.58 7.71
CA ASN A 3 51.72 28.31 8.46
C ASN A 3 50.34 27.94 9.09
N LEU A 4 49.88 26.69 9.32
CA LEU A 4 50.38 25.42 9.93
C LEU A 4 49.92 25.21 11.40
N ASN A 5 49.73 23.93 11.78
CA ASN A 5 49.33 23.36 13.10
C ASN A 5 47.81 23.41 13.42
N GLN A 6 47.02 22.32 13.57
CA GLN A 6 47.21 20.86 13.73
C GLN A 6 47.34 20.34 15.19
N PHE A 7 46.95 19.07 15.41
CA PHE A 7 46.83 18.27 16.66
C PHE A 7 45.56 18.49 17.52
N SER A 8 45.05 17.49 18.29
CA SER A 8 44.45 16.18 17.93
C SER A 8 44.18 15.30 19.18
N LEU A 9 43.28 14.30 19.07
CA LEU A 9 43.08 13.14 20.00
C LEU A 9 42.44 13.48 21.37
N ILE A 10 41.24 13.00 21.71
CA ILE A 10 40.83 11.64 22.17
C ILE A 10 41.26 11.33 23.63
N ASN A 11 40.30 11.28 24.57
CA ASN A 11 39.88 10.03 25.21
C ASN A 11 38.60 10.11 26.10
N TYR A 12 38.09 8.92 26.47
CA TYR A 12 36.87 8.64 27.26
C TYR A 12 36.95 9.07 28.74
N HIS A 13 35.77 9.27 29.37
CA HIS A 13 35.42 8.48 30.57
C HIS A 13 33.90 8.43 30.85
N LEU A 14 33.41 7.31 31.38
CA LEU A 14 32.06 7.18 31.96
C LEU A 14 32.10 7.45 33.47
N GLN A 15 30.97 7.89 34.07
CA GLN A 15 30.46 7.27 35.30
C GLN A 15 28.96 7.51 35.58
N PHE A 16 28.38 6.63 36.41
CA PHE A 16 27.00 6.64 36.91
C PHE A 16 26.84 7.46 38.21
N THR A 17 25.69 8.11 38.40
CA THR A 17 24.80 8.09 39.59
C THR A 17 23.54 8.88 39.23
N SER A 18 22.31 8.37 39.34
CA SER A 18 21.58 7.87 40.52
C SER A 18 21.19 8.98 41.52
N CYS A 19 19.94 9.44 41.42
CA CYS A 19 19.12 9.84 42.56
C CYS A 19 17.62 9.69 42.20
N ALA A 20 16.74 9.51 43.19
CA ALA A 20 15.35 9.07 43.00
C ALA A 20 14.37 9.82 43.92
N ARG A 21 13.10 9.37 43.94
CA ARG A 21 11.96 9.81 44.80
C ARG A 21 11.24 11.09 44.32
N LEU A 22 9.94 11.28 44.55
CA LEU A 22 8.97 10.56 45.41
C LEU A 22 7.53 10.76 44.90
N PHE A 23 6.62 9.78 45.06
CA PHE A 23 5.32 9.94 45.76
C PHE A 23 4.56 8.59 45.91
N GLU A 24 3.79 8.44 46.98
CA GLU A 24 2.99 7.24 47.36
C GLU A 24 1.48 7.56 47.32
N THR A 25 0.53 6.62 47.14
CA THR A 25 -0.17 5.82 48.20
C THR A 25 -1.44 5.17 47.60
N ALA A 26 -2.27 4.33 48.27
CA ALA A 26 -2.03 3.10 49.06
C ALA A 26 -3.40 2.49 49.53
N LYS A 27 -3.78 1.27 49.09
CA LYS A 27 -4.86 0.40 49.62
C LYS A 27 -4.62 -1.05 49.13
N TRP A 28 -4.45 -2.11 49.94
CA TRP A 28 -5.32 -2.80 50.94
C TRP A 28 -6.58 -3.49 50.37
N CYS A 29 -6.91 -4.76 50.68
CA CYS A 29 -6.18 -5.91 51.26
C CYS A 29 -7.07 -7.22 51.28
N LEU A 30 -6.50 -8.38 51.67
CA LEU A 30 -7.13 -9.72 51.93
C LEU A 30 -7.47 -10.58 50.67
N GLY A 31 -7.33 -11.93 50.65
CA GLY A 31 -6.60 -12.85 51.56
C GLY A 31 -7.03 -14.35 51.48
N ASN A 32 -6.06 -15.29 51.59
CA ASN A 32 -6.17 -16.76 51.88
C ASN A 32 -6.92 -17.69 50.86
N SER A 33 -6.85 -19.04 50.89
CA SER A 33 -5.80 -20.06 51.20
C SER A 33 -6.32 -21.50 50.87
N CYS A 34 -5.41 -22.48 50.67
CA CYS A 34 -5.63 -23.95 50.53
C CYS A 34 -6.39 -24.44 49.26
N ALA A 35 -6.14 -25.60 48.59
CA ALA A 35 -5.29 -26.80 48.75
C ALA A 35 -6.01 -28.13 49.16
N SER A 36 -6.53 -28.88 48.17
CA SER A 36 -6.92 -30.32 48.24
C SER A 36 -7.35 -30.91 46.86
N SER A 37 -7.60 -32.22 46.75
CA SER A 37 -6.66 -33.25 46.25
C SER A 37 -7.37 -34.62 46.00
N TRP A 38 -6.62 -35.64 45.53
CA TRP A 38 -6.92 -37.10 45.45
C TRP A 38 -7.83 -37.70 44.34
N THR A 39 -7.28 -38.75 43.67
CA THR A 39 -7.87 -40.01 43.09
C THR A 39 -8.97 -39.96 41.99
N VAL A 40 -8.77 -40.46 40.76
CA VAL A 40 -8.49 -41.84 40.23
C VAL A 40 -9.64 -42.87 40.35
N THR A 41 -10.21 -43.27 39.19
CA THR A 41 -10.64 -44.63 38.72
C THR A 41 -10.93 -44.53 37.20
N TRP A 42 -10.33 -45.27 36.25
CA TRP A 42 -10.32 -46.73 35.93
C TRP A 42 -11.61 -47.32 35.29
N ASN A 43 -11.54 -47.57 33.96
CA ASN A 43 -12.09 -48.69 33.16
C ASN A 43 -13.64 -48.89 33.10
N ASP A 44 -14.26 -49.56 32.11
CA ASP A 44 -13.82 -50.20 30.83
C ASP A 44 -15.04 -50.34 29.88
N ILE A 45 -14.84 -50.85 28.63
CA ILE A 45 -15.64 -51.91 27.93
C ILE A 45 -15.61 -51.83 26.37
N TYR A 46 -15.13 -52.93 25.78
CA TYR A 46 -15.44 -53.66 24.51
C TYR A 46 -16.69 -53.28 23.65
N ASP A 47 -16.84 -53.62 22.36
CA ASP A 47 -16.05 -54.45 21.41
C ASP A 47 -16.39 -54.18 19.92
N THR A 48 -15.61 -54.77 18.99
CA THR A 48 -15.93 -55.08 17.56
C THR A 48 -16.19 -53.92 16.56
N GLY A 49 -16.00 -54.08 15.24
CA GLY A 49 -15.33 -55.18 14.53
C GLY A 49 -15.59 -55.27 13.00
N TRP A 50 -14.52 -55.15 12.21
CA TRP A 50 -14.30 -55.72 10.85
C TRP A 50 -14.99 -55.13 9.58
N LYS A 51 -14.12 -54.53 8.74
CA LYS A 51 -13.91 -54.76 7.29
C LYS A 51 -14.82 -54.17 6.17
N SER A 52 -14.12 -53.52 5.23
CA SER A 52 -14.16 -53.73 3.76
C SER A 52 -14.99 -52.81 2.82
N CYS A 53 -14.33 -51.74 2.36
CA CYS A 53 -13.99 -51.46 0.93
C CYS A 53 -15.08 -51.07 -0.12
N LEU A 54 -14.59 -50.30 -1.11
CA LEU A 54 -15.12 -49.96 -2.45
C LEU A 54 -16.21 -48.88 -2.64
N LEU A 55 -15.80 -47.88 -3.44
CA LEU A 55 -16.53 -47.15 -4.50
C LEU A 55 -17.66 -46.14 -4.19
N SER A 56 -17.31 -44.88 -4.44
CA SER A 56 -17.89 -43.99 -5.47
C SER A 56 -18.87 -42.86 -5.08
N GLN A 57 -18.67 -41.74 -5.78
CA GLN A 57 -19.60 -40.66 -6.17
C GLN A 57 -20.53 -40.00 -5.12
N GLY A 58 -20.19 -38.73 -4.83
CA GLY A 58 -21.10 -37.61 -5.13
C GLY A 58 -22.43 -37.52 -4.37
N GLY A 59 -22.39 -37.19 -3.08
CA GLY A 59 -23.56 -36.87 -2.27
C GLY A 59 -23.69 -35.37 -1.94
N CYS A 60 -24.85 -34.77 -2.24
CA CYS A 60 -25.16 -33.37 -1.93
C CYS A 60 -25.95 -33.19 -0.61
N VAL A 61 -25.62 -32.11 0.12
CA VAL A 61 -26.57 -31.15 0.73
C VAL A 61 -27.20 -31.44 2.14
N LYS A 62 -27.16 -30.39 3.00
CA LYS A 62 -27.72 -30.16 4.37
C LYS A 62 -26.90 -30.76 5.55
N ARG A 63 -26.97 -30.25 6.80
CA ARG A 63 -27.98 -29.33 7.42
C ARG A 63 -27.51 -28.58 8.71
N GLY A 64 -27.63 -27.23 8.74
CA GLY A 64 -27.90 -26.37 9.94
C GLY A 64 -26.90 -26.37 11.12
N GLN A 65 -26.98 -25.53 12.16
CA GLN A 65 -27.74 -24.30 12.52
C GLN A 65 -26.78 -23.45 13.42
N ARG A 66 -26.78 -22.11 13.54
CA ARG A 66 -27.78 -21.13 14.05
C ARG A 66 -27.25 -19.72 13.69
N CYS A 67 -28.04 -18.79 13.13
CA CYS A 67 -29.05 -17.92 13.77
C CYS A 67 -28.50 -16.85 14.75
N LEU A 68 -28.46 -15.57 14.32
CA LEU A 68 -28.96 -14.40 15.06
C LEU A 68 -29.06 -13.15 14.14
N LEU A 69 -30.27 -12.56 14.07
CA LEU A 69 -30.68 -11.20 13.59
C LEU A 69 -30.14 -10.66 12.23
N ARG A 70 -30.93 -10.18 11.24
CA ARG A 70 -32.07 -9.22 11.17
C ARG A 70 -31.68 -7.77 11.55
N TRP A 71 -32.17 -6.71 10.90
CA TRP A 71 -33.07 -6.55 9.73
C TRP A 71 -32.73 -5.19 9.04
N LEU A 72 -33.22 -4.78 7.86
CA LEU A 72 -34.62 -4.67 7.43
C LEU A 72 -34.78 -4.92 5.91
N GLN A 73 -36.01 -4.88 5.40
CA GLN A 73 -36.43 -5.43 4.11
C GLN A 73 -37.55 -4.58 3.48
N ASP A 74 -37.72 -4.68 2.16
CA ASP A 74 -38.59 -3.82 1.34
C ASP A 74 -39.93 -4.50 0.93
N GLN A 75 -40.94 -3.66 0.64
CA GLN A 75 -42.25 -3.85 -0.02
C GLN A 75 -43.36 -4.84 0.46
N SER A 76 -44.57 -4.26 0.56
CA SER A 76 -45.91 -4.71 0.11
C SER A 76 -46.63 -5.99 0.64
N THR A 77 -47.70 -5.77 1.43
CA THR A 77 -49.15 -6.20 1.25
C THR A 77 -49.54 -7.52 0.53
N SER A 78 -50.65 -8.24 0.83
CA SER A 78 -51.96 -7.85 1.40
C SER A 78 -52.81 -9.00 2.03
N SER A 79 -53.70 -8.66 2.98
CA SER A 79 -54.91 -9.42 3.45
C SER A 79 -54.70 -10.75 4.23
N SER A 80 -55.63 -11.29 5.05
CA SER A 80 -57.06 -10.97 5.32
C SER A 80 -57.52 -11.26 6.79
N GLN A 81 -58.81 -10.98 7.08
CA GLN A 81 -59.51 -10.79 8.38
C GLN A 81 -59.65 -12.02 9.32
N CYS A 82 -59.82 -11.80 10.66
CA CYS A 82 -61.10 -12.08 11.39
C CYS A 82 -61.14 -11.85 12.94
N ARG A 83 -62.29 -11.29 13.40
CA ARG A 83 -62.93 -11.31 14.75
C ARG A 83 -62.33 -10.54 15.97
N ALA A 84 -63.25 -10.13 16.86
CA ALA A 84 -63.11 -9.37 18.12
C ALA A 84 -63.87 -10.10 19.29
N PRO A 85 -64.19 -9.56 20.52
CA PRO A 85 -65.10 -8.39 20.69
C PRO A 85 -65.11 -7.56 22.04
N PHE A 86 -65.84 -6.42 22.03
CA PHE A 86 -66.59 -5.72 23.14
C PHE A 86 -65.89 -5.19 24.42
N PRO A 87 -66.56 -4.33 25.26
CA PRO A 87 -67.69 -3.37 25.08
C PRO A 87 -67.29 -1.90 25.48
N SER A 88 -67.82 -0.77 24.96
CA SER A 88 -69.19 -0.15 24.99
C SER A 88 -69.75 0.16 26.40
N GLN A 89 -70.45 1.27 26.73
CA GLN A 89 -71.12 2.35 25.97
C GLN A 89 -71.05 3.74 26.71
N HIS A 90 -71.36 4.88 26.05
CA HIS A 90 -72.41 5.83 26.53
C HIS A 90 -72.91 6.84 25.47
N TYR A 91 -74.23 6.80 25.22
CA TYR A 91 -75.18 7.79 24.62
C TYR A 91 -74.65 9.13 24.06
N GLU A 92 -74.77 9.46 22.76
CA GLU A 92 -75.96 9.64 21.88
C GLU A 92 -76.49 11.09 21.78
N ARG A 93 -76.47 11.64 20.56
CA ARG A 93 -77.63 12.29 19.92
C ARG A 93 -77.47 12.32 18.40
N ILE A 94 -78.52 11.89 17.69
CA ILE A 94 -78.69 11.97 16.23
C ILE A 94 -79.94 12.89 15.99
N ILE A 95 -80.65 13.05 14.85
CA ILE A 95 -80.91 12.27 13.62
C ILE A 95 -80.91 13.25 12.39
N PRO A 96 -81.32 12.95 11.14
CA PRO A 96 -80.42 13.17 9.98
C PRO A 96 -81.02 13.98 8.81
N ARG A 97 -80.33 13.99 7.66
CA ARG A 97 -80.80 13.46 6.35
C ARG A 97 -79.61 13.40 5.37
N ASP A 98 -79.30 12.32 4.67
CA ASP A 98 -80.05 11.56 3.63
C ASP A 98 -80.13 12.33 2.28
N ASP A 99 -79.88 11.77 1.09
CA ASP A 99 -78.98 10.67 0.68
C ASP A 99 -78.93 10.60 -0.88
N LEU A 100 -77.83 10.10 -1.48
CA LEU A 100 -77.76 9.52 -2.86
C LEU A 100 -78.08 10.43 -4.10
N SER A 101 -77.63 10.20 -5.35
CA SER A 101 -76.55 9.34 -5.91
C SER A 101 -76.23 9.64 -7.39
N TYR A 102 -75.10 9.05 -7.86
CA TYR A 102 -74.80 8.57 -9.24
C TYR A 102 -74.25 9.50 -10.37
N ASN A 103 -73.21 8.94 -11.03
CA ASN A 103 -72.66 9.14 -12.38
C ASN A 103 -72.10 10.50 -12.85
N ALA A 104 -70.77 10.49 -13.08
CA ALA A 104 -70.09 10.68 -14.37
C ALA A 104 -70.88 11.31 -15.55
N ASP A 105 -70.32 12.21 -16.36
CA ASP A 105 -69.02 12.07 -17.06
C ASP A 105 -68.29 13.41 -17.36
N TRP A 106 -66.97 13.30 -17.62
CA TRP A 106 -66.11 14.09 -18.53
C TRP A 106 -66.29 15.61 -18.68
N LEU A 107 -65.16 16.34 -18.62
CA LEU A 107 -64.98 17.57 -19.37
C LEU A 107 -63.62 17.63 -20.08
N PHE A 108 -63.65 17.96 -21.37
CA PHE A 108 -62.48 18.32 -22.18
C PHE A 108 -61.95 19.70 -21.78
N SER A 109 -60.64 19.90 -21.88
CA SER A 109 -60.10 21.25 -22.10
C SER A 109 -60.04 21.49 -23.60
N CYS A 110 -60.81 22.45 -24.10
CA CYS A 110 -60.66 22.96 -25.46
C CYS A 110 -60.84 24.48 -25.47
N GLN A 111 -59.83 25.20 -25.95
CA GLN A 111 -59.88 26.65 -26.11
C GLN A 111 -60.75 27.00 -27.32
N CYS A 112 -61.54 28.07 -27.27
CA CYS A 112 -61.83 28.82 -28.48
C CYS A 112 -62.13 30.30 -28.22
N ASN A 113 -61.92 31.10 -29.25
CA ASN A 113 -61.97 32.57 -29.23
C ASN A 113 -63.38 33.13 -29.09
N ALA A 114 -63.45 34.41 -28.74
CA ALA A 114 -64.66 35.20 -28.81
C ALA A 114 -65.25 35.25 -30.24
N SER A 115 -66.58 35.25 -30.33
CA SER A 115 -67.35 35.71 -31.48
C SER A 115 -68.70 36.22 -30.99
N VAL A 116 -69.27 37.20 -31.71
CA VAL A 116 -70.43 37.98 -31.23
C VAL A 116 -71.74 37.24 -31.49
N ALA A 117 -72.57 37.13 -30.46
CA ALA A 117 -74.00 36.88 -30.57
C ALA A 117 -74.76 37.75 -29.56
N TYR A 118 -75.82 38.42 -30.02
CA TYR A 118 -76.82 39.06 -29.16
C TYR A 118 -77.94 38.04 -28.95
N GLU A 119 -78.23 37.65 -27.70
CA GLU A 119 -79.50 36.99 -27.41
C GLU A 119 -79.97 37.27 -25.98
N LYS A 120 -81.29 37.37 -25.81
CA LYS A 120 -81.95 37.57 -24.52
C LYS A 120 -82.49 36.23 -24.01
N THR A 121 -82.15 35.89 -22.77
CA THR A 121 -82.96 35.04 -21.88
C THR A 121 -82.83 35.67 -20.49
N GLU A 122 -83.90 36.16 -19.86
CA GLU A 122 -85.11 35.47 -19.37
C GLU A 122 -84.79 34.40 -18.32
N PRO A 123 -85.03 34.68 -17.02
CA PRO A 123 -84.94 33.67 -15.96
C PRO A 123 -86.17 32.75 -15.97
N CYS A 124 -85.96 31.46 -15.69
CA CYS A 124 -86.98 30.43 -15.86
C CYS A 124 -88.19 30.58 -14.93
N LEU A 125 -89.38 30.65 -15.56
CA LEU A 125 -90.62 29.95 -15.19
C LEU A 125 -90.69 29.39 -13.75
N ALA A 126 -91.37 30.14 -12.87
CA ALA A 126 -92.16 29.51 -11.80
C ALA A 126 -93.41 28.87 -12.42
N MET A 127 -93.95 27.82 -11.80
CA MET A 127 -95.00 26.99 -12.38
C MET A 127 -96.27 27.76 -12.75
N GLU A 128 -96.76 27.57 -13.97
CA GLU A 128 -98.14 27.85 -14.32
C GLU A 128 -99.07 26.91 -13.53
N HIS A 129 -100.08 27.47 -12.87
CA HIS A 129 -101.21 26.70 -12.36
C HIS A 129 -102.43 26.99 -13.25
N GLU A 130 -103.28 26.00 -13.44
CA GLU A 130 -104.28 25.94 -14.52
C GLU A 130 -105.21 27.18 -14.59
N CYS A 131 -105.26 27.82 -15.75
CA CYS A 131 -106.20 28.92 -16.02
C CYS A 131 -107.61 28.38 -16.30
N GLY A 132 -108.32 28.02 -15.23
CA GLY A 132 -109.78 27.91 -15.23
C GLY A 132 -110.41 29.31 -15.17
N CYS A 133 -111.47 29.55 -15.95
CA CYS A 133 -112.06 30.89 -16.12
C CYS A 133 -112.55 31.51 -14.79
N GLY A 134 -112.14 32.74 -14.51
CA GLY A 134 -112.76 33.57 -13.48
C GLY A 134 -112.06 34.92 -13.27
N ASP A 135 -112.77 36.02 -13.49
CA ASP A 135 -112.31 37.38 -13.16
C ASP A 135 -112.23 37.59 -11.64
N ASN A 136 -111.16 37.09 -11.03
CA ASN A 136 -110.77 37.39 -9.66
C ASN A 136 -109.45 38.14 -9.65
N VAL A 137 -109.53 39.48 -9.71
CA VAL A 137 -108.43 40.32 -9.23
C VAL A 137 -108.29 40.03 -7.75
N GLU A 138 -107.27 39.25 -7.36
CA GLU A 138 -106.97 39.02 -5.95
C GLU A 138 -106.73 40.38 -5.29
N LYS A 139 -107.70 40.82 -4.48
CA LYS A 139 -107.53 42.06 -3.71
C LYS A 139 -106.30 41.89 -2.82
N PRO A 140 -105.36 42.85 -2.84
CA PRO A 140 -104.17 42.75 -2.00
C PRO A 140 -104.62 42.58 -0.54
N PRO A 141 -103.93 41.76 0.27
CA PRO A 141 -104.34 41.47 1.64
C PRO A 141 -104.72 42.73 2.42
N LEU A 142 -105.77 42.67 3.25
CA LEU A 142 -106.47 43.85 3.82
C LEU A 142 -105.60 44.84 4.62
N TYR A 143 -104.36 44.46 4.95
CA TYR A 143 -103.32 45.28 5.57
C TYR A 143 -102.51 46.13 4.56
N LEU A 144 -102.72 45.97 3.25
CA LEU A 144 -102.14 46.75 2.15
C LEU A 144 -103.22 47.60 1.45
N PRO A 145 -102.84 48.68 0.72
CA PRO A 145 -103.79 49.60 0.08
C PRO A 145 -104.73 48.90 -0.90
N GLN A 146 -106.01 49.27 -0.84
CA GLN A 146 -107.06 48.74 -1.70
C GLN A 146 -107.30 49.68 -2.90
N PRO A 147 -107.91 49.21 -4.00
CA PRO A 147 -108.28 50.07 -5.13
C PRO A 147 -109.20 51.25 -4.77
N GLU A 148 -109.94 51.14 -3.65
CA GLU A 148 -110.84 52.16 -3.14
C GLU A 148 -110.20 53.19 -2.18
N ASP A 149 -108.90 53.09 -1.88
CA ASP A 149 -108.20 54.02 -0.97
C ASP A 149 -107.72 55.30 -1.70
N GLU A 150 -108.54 56.35 -1.74
CA GLU A 150 -108.13 57.67 -2.26
C GLU A 150 -107.03 58.32 -1.41
N TYR A 151 -105.97 58.81 -2.07
CA TYR A 151 -104.84 59.49 -1.43
C TYR A 151 -104.96 61.02 -1.56
N PRO A 152 -105.19 61.77 -0.46
CA PRO A 152 -105.04 63.22 -0.48
C PRO A 152 -103.56 63.62 -0.61
N SER A 153 -103.26 64.57 -1.49
CA SER A 153 -101.91 65.11 -1.64
C SER A 153 -101.48 65.90 -0.39
N LYS A 154 -100.29 65.58 0.15
CA LYS A 154 -99.75 66.29 1.31
C LYS A 154 -99.38 67.74 0.94
N PRO A 155 -99.77 68.75 1.73
CA PRO A 155 -99.28 70.11 1.53
C PRO A 155 -97.81 70.22 1.94
N GLU A 156 -96.97 70.75 1.03
CA GLU A 156 -95.55 71.02 1.30
C GLU A 156 -95.37 72.24 2.21
N HIS A 157 -95.48 72.04 3.53
CA HIS A 157 -95.05 73.03 4.52
C HIS A 157 -93.75 72.61 5.21
N THR A 158 -92.64 73.09 4.65
CA THR A 158 -91.29 73.02 5.23
C THR A 158 -91.23 73.80 6.54
N MET A 159 -91.52 73.14 7.66
CA MET A 159 -91.48 73.74 9.00
C MET A 159 -90.04 74.15 9.36
N GLY A 160 -89.84 75.45 9.58
CA GLY A 160 -88.59 76.00 10.09
C GLY A 160 -88.29 75.59 11.55
N PRO A 161 -87.05 75.80 12.03
CA PRO A 161 -86.63 75.37 13.36
C PRO A 161 -87.44 76.05 14.49
N LEU A 162 -87.92 75.24 15.43
CA LEU A 162 -88.75 75.67 16.56
C LEU A 162 -87.96 76.52 17.56
N GLY A 163 -88.36 77.79 17.72
CA GLY A 163 -87.75 78.72 18.68
C GLY A 163 -88.24 78.53 20.13
N PRO A 164 -87.44 78.90 21.15
CA PRO A 164 -87.65 78.55 22.56
C PRO A 164 -88.68 79.44 23.30
N TRP A 165 -89.81 79.77 22.67
CA TRP A 165 -90.84 80.65 23.24
C TRP A 165 -92.20 79.98 23.50
N ALA A 166 -92.30 78.66 23.29
CA ALA A 166 -93.52 77.86 23.51
C ALA A 166 -93.78 77.48 24.98
N THR A 167 -93.59 78.42 25.93
CA THR A 167 -93.96 78.25 27.35
C THR A 167 -95.22 79.05 27.68
N GLY A 168 -96.30 78.36 28.04
CA GLY A 168 -97.60 78.98 28.25
C GLY A 168 -97.67 79.93 29.44
N ARG A 169 -98.40 81.04 29.30
CA ARG A 169 -98.77 81.94 30.38
C ARG A 169 -100.25 82.31 30.25
N VAL A 170 -101.03 82.10 31.31
CA VAL A 170 -102.45 82.49 31.36
C VAL A 170 -102.54 83.96 31.76
N THR A 171 -103.36 84.73 31.05
CA THR A 171 -103.71 86.11 31.41
C THR A 171 -105.21 86.18 31.72
N CYS A 172 -105.57 86.92 32.78
CA CYS A 172 -106.94 87.16 33.18
C CYS A 172 -107.25 88.65 33.05
N SER A 173 -108.31 88.98 32.31
CA SER A 173 -108.84 90.33 32.15
C SER A 173 -110.28 90.36 32.67
N ARG A 174 -110.66 91.38 33.43
CA ARG A 174 -111.80 91.32 34.36
C ARG A 174 -113.20 91.50 33.72
N GLU A 175 -113.29 91.84 32.44
CA GLU A 175 -114.54 92.32 31.81
C GLU A 175 -114.87 91.62 30.47
N GLY A 176 -114.47 90.36 30.31
CA GLY A 176 -114.79 89.54 29.12
C GLY A 176 -115.38 88.17 29.49
N GLY A 177 -116.43 87.75 28.79
CA GLY A 177 -117.12 86.47 29.01
C GLY A 177 -116.34 85.23 28.57
N ILE A 178 -116.66 84.07 29.15
CA ILE A 178 -115.95 82.80 28.91
C ILE A 178 -116.48 82.08 27.67
N THR A 179 -115.60 81.80 26.69
CA THR A 179 -115.60 80.60 25.82
C THR A 179 -114.33 80.63 24.93
N GLY A 180 -113.81 79.51 24.40
CA GLY A 180 -114.28 78.12 24.50
C GLY A 180 -113.15 77.12 24.80
N LEU A 181 -113.53 75.85 24.94
CA LEU A 181 -112.67 74.78 25.46
C LEU A 181 -111.76 74.18 24.38
N ARG A 182 -110.51 73.90 24.74
CA ARG A 182 -109.64 72.97 24.00
C ARG A 182 -109.96 71.55 24.50
N PRO A 183 -110.41 70.60 23.64
CA PRO A 183 -110.72 69.26 24.10
C PRO A 183 -109.51 68.56 24.72
N VAL A 184 -109.75 67.80 25.80
CA VAL A 184 -108.76 66.86 26.34
C VAL A 184 -108.66 65.69 25.36
N ALA A 185 -107.51 65.55 24.71
CA ALA A 185 -107.26 64.49 23.74
C ALA A 185 -106.84 63.20 24.45
N ASP A 186 -107.82 62.46 24.98
CA ASP A 186 -107.61 61.12 25.54
C ASP A 186 -107.12 60.13 24.47
N GLN A 187 -106.42 59.09 24.91
CA GLN A 187 -105.67 58.15 24.06
C GLN A 187 -106.50 57.36 23.03
N TYR A 188 -107.83 57.48 23.05
CA TYR A 188 -108.76 56.70 22.22
C TYR A 188 -109.74 57.56 21.40
N SER A 189 -109.70 58.89 21.49
CA SER A 189 -110.56 59.78 20.70
C SER A 189 -109.82 60.33 19.47
N ILE A 190 -110.40 60.12 18.28
CA ILE A 190 -109.80 60.35 16.95
C ILE A 190 -108.66 59.36 16.65
N THR A 191 -108.90 58.47 15.69
CA THR A 191 -107.86 57.64 15.06
C THR A 191 -106.83 58.55 14.38
N ARG A 192 -105.58 58.54 14.85
CA ARG A 192 -104.51 59.42 14.33
C ARG A 192 -104.12 59.16 12.87
N TYR A 193 -104.58 58.05 12.31
CA TYR A 193 -104.38 57.63 10.93
C TYR A 193 -105.68 57.01 10.42
N GLY A 194 -106.08 57.30 9.18
CA GLY A 194 -107.16 56.60 8.50
C GLY A 194 -106.79 55.15 8.13
N PRO A 195 -107.77 54.28 7.81
CA PRO A 195 -107.49 52.91 7.37
C PRO A 195 -106.61 52.85 6.10
N SER A 196 -106.80 53.79 5.17
CA SER A 196 -105.97 54.00 3.98
C SER A 196 -104.54 54.40 4.35
N GLU A 197 -104.37 55.36 5.26
CA GLU A 197 -103.04 55.80 5.75
C GLU A 197 -102.31 54.69 6.51
N TRP A 198 -103.03 53.87 7.29
CA TRP A 198 -102.47 52.72 7.99
C TRP A 198 -102.00 51.63 7.00
N ARG A 199 -102.80 51.32 5.97
CA ARG A 199 -102.40 50.42 4.88
C ARG A 199 -101.19 50.96 4.10
N ALA A 200 -101.16 52.24 3.80
CA ALA A 200 -100.04 52.90 3.13
C ALA A 200 -98.76 52.87 3.99
N HIS A 201 -98.89 53.06 5.31
CA HIS A 201 -97.79 52.92 6.25
C HIS A 201 -97.27 51.47 6.31
N ASN A 202 -98.16 50.47 6.42
CA ASN A 202 -97.79 49.06 6.37
C ASN A 202 -97.03 48.72 5.07
N LEU A 203 -97.55 49.14 3.91
CA LEU A 203 -96.87 48.97 2.62
C LEU A 203 -95.48 49.60 2.61
N SER A 204 -95.34 50.82 3.14
CA SER A 204 -94.05 51.50 3.26
C SER A 204 -93.07 50.75 4.19
N ILE A 205 -93.54 50.16 5.29
CA ILE A 205 -92.72 49.32 6.18
C ILE A 205 -92.32 48.01 5.48
N PHE A 206 -93.22 47.34 4.75
CA PHE A 206 -92.88 46.16 3.96
C PHE A 206 -91.91 46.48 2.82
N GLN A 207 -92.06 47.63 2.16
CA GLN A 207 -91.12 48.11 1.13
C GLN A 207 -89.74 48.36 1.73
N GLN A 208 -89.64 49.11 2.83
CA GLN A 208 -88.36 49.38 3.51
C GLN A 208 -87.73 48.09 4.09
N SER A 209 -88.54 47.13 4.54
CA SER A 209 -88.04 45.82 4.99
C SER A 209 -87.49 45.01 3.82
N ASN A 210 -88.22 44.93 2.71
CA ASN A 210 -87.79 44.23 1.50
C ASN A 210 -86.56 44.89 0.85
N GLU A 211 -86.44 46.21 0.91
CA GLU A 211 -85.26 46.98 0.51
C GLU A 211 -84.05 46.57 1.36
N LYS A 212 -84.14 46.66 2.69
CA LYS A 212 -83.08 46.22 3.62
C LYS A 212 -82.71 44.73 3.48
N ILE A 213 -83.68 43.87 3.16
CA ILE A 213 -83.43 42.44 2.88
C ILE A 213 -82.65 42.27 1.58
N ARG A 214 -83.02 42.97 0.50
CA ARG A 214 -82.24 42.97 -0.76
C ARG A 214 -80.84 43.54 -0.55
N ASP A 215 -80.70 44.66 0.14
CA ASP A 215 -79.40 45.28 0.44
C ASP A 215 -78.51 44.33 1.23
N SER A 216 -79.07 43.63 2.23
CA SER A 216 -78.37 42.59 2.99
C SER A 216 -77.99 41.38 2.13
N GLN A 217 -78.87 40.93 1.22
CA GLN A 217 -78.58 39.84 0.28
C GLN A 217 -77.51 40.21 -0.76
N VAL A 218 -77.54 41.44 -1.28
CA VAL A 218 -76.53 41.99 -2.21
C VAL A 218 -75.19 42.21 -1.49
N THR A 219 -75.22 42.67 -0.24
CA THR A 219 -74.00 42.80 0.58
C THR A 219 -73.41 41.42 0.90
N ALA A 220 -74.25 40.43 1.23
CA ALA A 220 -73.81 39.06 1.50
C ALA A 220 -73.29 38.34 0.25
N SER A 221 -73.91 38.53 -0.92
CA SER A 221 -73.43 37.95 -2.18
C SER A 221 -72.16 38.63 -2.67
N ALA A 222 -72.03 39.95 -2.55
CA ALA A 222 -70.80 40.68 -2.83
C ALA A 222 -69.67 40.29 -1.85
N ALA A 223 -69.97 40.11 -0.56
CA ALA A 223 -69.00 39.62 0.42
C ALA A 223 -68.54 38.19 0.10
N LYS A 224 -69.47 37.28 -0.24
CA LYS A 224 -69.09 35.93 -0.70
C LYS A 224 -68.25 35.98 -1.97
N GLN A 225 -68.66 36.75 -2.97
CA GLN A 225 -67.92 36.90 -4.23
C GLN A 225 -66.51 37.47 -3.99
N CYS A 226 -66.35 38.39 -3.06
CA CYS A 226 -65.05 38.93 -2.66
C CYS A 226 -64.17 37.86 -1.99
N VAL A 227 -64.74 37.00 -1.14
CA VAL A 227 -64.04 35.85 -0.53
C VAL A 227 -63.65 34.80 -1.59
N ASP A 228 -64.58 34.42 -2.47
CA ASP A 228 -64.35 33.46 -3.55
C ASP A 228 -63.25 33.99 -4.52
N GLN A 229 -63.26 35.29 -4.84
CA GLN A 229 -62.21 35.95 -5.62
C GLN A 229 -60.86 36.01 -4.89
N ALA A 230 -60.85 36.26 -3.58
CA ALA A 230 -59.62 36.31 -2.79
C ALA A 230 -58.94 34.93 -2.70
N TYR A 231 -59.70 33.86 -2.50
CA TYR A 231 -59.18 32.49 -2.55
C TYR A 231 -58.70 32.12 -3.95
N ALA A 232 -59.50 32.34 -4.99
CA ALA A 232 -59.08 32.04 -6.37
C ALA A 232 -57.81 32.81 -6.80
N ALA A 233 -57.62 34.04 -6.32
CA ALA A 233 -56.38 34.79 -6.53
C ALA A 233 -55.20 34.22 -5.73
N ALA A 234 -55.43 33.78 -4.48
CA ALA A 234 -54.41 33.14 -3.65
C ALA A 234 -53.97 31.79 -4.24
N ASP A 235 -54.91 30.91 -4.59
CA ASP A 235 -54.65 29.59 -5.19
C ASP A 235 -53.86 29.70 -6.50
N LYS A 236 -54.16 30.71 -7.31
CA LYS A 236 -53.38 31.02 -8.52
C LYS A 236 -51.93 31.38 -8.18
N VAL A 237 -51.71 32.28 -7.22
CA VAL A 237 -50.34 32.67 -6.83
C VAL A 237 -49.59 31.51 -6.14
N GLN A 238 -50.30 30.66 -5.37
CA GLN A 238 -49.73 29.46 -4.77
C GLN A 238 -49.30 28.43 -5.82
N THR A 239 -50.12 28.21 -6.85
CA THR A 239 -49.76 27.29 -7.95
C THR A 239 -48.60 27.82 -8.79
N GLU A 240 -48.61 29.11 -9.17
CA GLU A 240 -47.49 29.77 -9.88
C GLU A 240 -46.16 29.70 -9.09
N THR A 241 -46.19 30.00 -7.78
CA THR A 241 -45.00 29.91 -6.92
C THR A 241 -44.53 28.47 -6.67
N THR A 242 -45.44 27.50 -6.59
CA THR A 242 -45.10 26.08 -6.48
C THR A 242 -44.37 25.56 -7.72
N GLU A 243 -44.78 25.98 -8.94
CA GLU A 243 -44.04 25.64 -10.16
C GLU A 243 -42.67 26.32 -10.24
N HIS A 244 -42.52 27.54 -9.70
CA HIS A 244 -41.20 28.18 -9.55
C HIS A 244 -40.29 27.41 -8.58
N LEU A 245 -40.82 26.93 -7.45
CA LEU A 245 -40.08 26.08 -6.51
C LEU A 245 -39.66 24.75 -7.13
N LYS A 246 -40.56 24.05 -7.86
CA LYS A 246 -40.23 22.84 -8.62
C LYS A 246 -39.13 23.08 -9.66
N THR A 247 -39.23 24.19 -10.39
CA THR A 247 -38.22 24.59 -11.39
C THR A 247 -36.86 24.83 -10.73
N ARG A 248 -36.82 25.50 -9.58
CA ARG A 248 -35.59 25.70 -8.80
C ARG A 248 -35.02 24.37 -8.31
N ALA A 249 -35.83 23.51 -7.68
CA ALA A 249 -35.41 22.20 -7.18
C ALA A 249 -34.76 21.34 -8.28
N ASN A 250 -35.33 21.33 -9.48
CA ASN A 250 -34.78 20.62 -10.64
C ASN A 250 -33.40 21.16 -11.08
N VAL A 251 -33.18 22.48 -11.00
CA VAL A 251 -31.86 23.08 -11.30
C VAL A 251 -30.83 22.73 -10.23
N VAL A 252 -31.21 22.72 -8.95
CA VAL A 252 -30.32 22.30 -7.85
C VAL A 252 -29.99 20.80 -7.97
N TYR A 253 -30.97 19.96 -8.29
CA TYR A 253 -30.79 18.53 -8.52
C TYR A 253 -29.83 18.22 -9.66
N ARG A 254 -29.95 18.95 -10.79
CA ARG A 254 -29.00 18.85 -11.91
C ARG A 254 -27.57 19.13 -11.45
N TRP A 255 -27.34 20.26 -10.78
CA TRP A 255 -26.00 20.61 -10.29
C TRP A 255 -25.46 19.61 -9.27
N LYS A 256 -26.31 19.10 -8.36
CA LYS A 256 -25.96 18.00 -7.45
C LYS A 256 -25.44 16.79 -8.23
N ALA A 257 -26.20 16.31 -9.22
CA ALA A 257 -25.83 15.12 -10.00
C ALA A 257 -24.54 15.32 -10.83
N GLU A 258 -24.32 16.50 -11.40
CA GLU A 258 -23.07 16.85 -12.10
C GLU A 258 -21.85 16.82 -11.16
N LEU A 259 -21.99 17.37 -9.93
CA LEU A 259 -20.95 17.33 -8.91
C LEU A 259 -20.69 15.90 -8.40
N GLU A 260 -21.75 15.10 -8.18
CA GLU A 260 -21.65 13.71 -7.72
C GLU A 260 -20.84 12.84 -8.71
N HIS A 261 -21.09 13.02 -10.02
CA HIS A 261 -20.31 12.39 -11.08
C HIS A 261 -18.86 12.89 -11.15
N MET A 262 -18.62 14.19 -10.92
CA MET A 262 -17.27 14.75 -10.85
C MET A 262 -16.48 14.19 -9.65
N ILE A 263 -17.10 14.04 -8.48
CA ILE A 263 -16.49 13.46 -7.26
C ILE A 263 -16.12 11.99 -7.51
N ALA A 264 -17.00 11.22 -8.14
CA ALA A 264 -16.74 9.81 -8.50
C ALA A 264 -15.56 9.70 -9.49
N THR A 265 -15.57 10.45 -10.58
CA THR A 265 -14.49 10.39 -11.60
C THR A 265 -13.15 10.97 -11.13
N ILE A 266 -13.14 11.86 -10.13
CA ILE A 266 -11.89 12.26 -9.43
C ILE A 266 -11.40 11.14 -8.51
N ALA A 267 -12.29 10.41 -7.82
CA ALA A 267 -11.90 9.27 -6.98
C ALA A 267 -11.29 8.13 -7.82
N GLU A 268 -11.89 7.80 -8.97
CA GLU A 268 -11.34 6.84 -9.95
C GLU A 268 -9.95 7.26 -10.44
N GLU A 269 -9.76 8.53 -10.80
CA GLU A 269 -8.44 9.04 -11.22
C GLU A 269 -7.42 9.03 -10.08
N MET A 270 -7.84 9.26 -8.83
CA MET A 270 -6.98 9.16 -7.66
C MET A 270 -6.47 7.73 -7.42
N GLU A 271 -7.33 6.70 -7.51
CA GLU A 271 -6.91 5.30 -7.38
C GLU A 271 -5.93 4.89 -8.50
N LEU A 272 -6.22 5.32 -9.75
CA LEU A 272 -5.32 5.09 -10.88
C LEU A 272 -3.96 5.80 -10.70
N LEU A 273 -3.94 7.01 -10.15
CA LEU A 273 -2.71 7.76 -9.87
C LEU A 273 -1.93 7.17 -8.69
N GLU A 274 -2.61 6.63 -7.67
CA GLU A 274 -1.94 5.99 -6.53
C GLU A 274 -1.39 4.60 -6.91
N ALA A 275 -2.08 3.83 -7.74
CA ALA A 275 -1.53 2.61 -8.34
C ALA A 275 -0.23 2.90 -9.14
N GLU A 276 -0.20 4.01 -9.88
CA GLU A 276 1.00 4.49 -10.58
C GLU A 276 2.12 4.94 -9.62
N HIS A 277 1.79 5.62 -8.51
CA HIS A 277 2.76 5.94 -7.45
C HIS A 277 3.42 4.66 -6.89
N ARG A 278 2.59 3.66 -6.52
CA ARG A 278 3.05 2.34 -6.05
C ARG A 278 3.91 1.63 -7.11
N ARG A 279 3.63 1.78 -8.40
CA ARG A 279 4.44 1.26 -9.52
C ARG A 279 5.81 1.95 -9.62
N VAL A 280 5.87 3.27 -9.48
CA VAL A 280 7.14 4.04 -9.45
C VAL A 280 7.99 3.69 -8.24
N GLN A 281 7.40 3.59 -7.05
CA GLN A 281 8.13 3.24 -5.82
C GLN A 281 8.78 1.85 -5.91
N ARG A 282 8.08 0.85 -6.47
CA ARG A 282 8.63 -0.50 -6.70
C ARG A 282 9.65 -0.55 -7.84
N SER A 283 9.53 0.33 -8.84
CA SER A 283 10.54 0.47 -9.90
C SER A 283 11.85 1.04 -9.35
N LEU A 284 11.76 2.03 -8.45
CA LEU A 284 12.93 2.62 -7.78
C LEU A 284 13.69 1.61 -6.91
N SER A 285 13.01 0.69 -6.22
CA SER A 285 13.69 -0.38 -5.46
C SER A 285 14.35 -1.41 -6.38
N ILE A 286 13.67 -1.87 -7.44
CA ILE A 286 14.24 -2.79 -8.44
C ILE A 286 15.49 -2.21 -9.11
N LEU A 287 15.51 -0.90 -9.40
CA LEU A 287 16.68 -0.18 -9.94
C LEU A 287 17.90 -0.14 -8.99
N THR A 288 17.81 -0.67 -7.77
CA THR A 288 18.98 -0.89 -6.90
C THR A 288 19.80 -2.08 -7.38
N ILE A 289 19.14 -3.12 -7.93
CA ILE A 289 19.77 -4.42 -8.25
C ILE A 289 20.78 -4.33 -9.40
N PRO A 290 20.53 -3.62 -10.54
CA PRO A 290 21.55 -3.44 -11.57
C PRO A 290 22.77 -2.67 -11.06
N VAL A 291 22.55 -1.64 -10.23
CA VAL A 291 23.64 -0.83 -9.66
C VAL A 291 24.50 -1.62 -8.70
N SER A 292 23.93 -2.46 -7.83
CA SER A 292 24.72 -3.34 -6.97
C SER A 292 25.49 -4.39 -7.80
N ILE A 293 24.85 -5.03 -8.79
CA ILE A 293 25.53 -6.01 -9.65
C ILE A 293 26.71 -5.39 -10.43
N ALA A 294 26.54 -4.18 -10.98
CA ALA A 294 27.60 -3.48 -11.67
C ALA A 294 28.73 -3.05 -10.73
N SER A 295 28.39 -2.54 -9.53
CA SER A 295 29.35 -2.16 -8.49
C SER A 295 30.15 -3.37 -7.98
N ASP A 296 29.48 -4.48 -7.68
CA ASP A 296 30.10 -5.75 -7.27
C ASP A 296 31.06 -6.27 -8.34
N PHE A 297 30.68 -6.17 -9.63
CA PHE A 297 31.56 -6.62 -10.71
C PHE A 297 32.78 -5.72 -10.90
N LEU A 298 32.63 -4.40 -10.78
CA LEU A 298 33.77 -3.46 -10.75
C LEU A 298 34.70 -3.78 -9.57
N GLN A 299 34.16 -4.05 -8.38
CA GLN A 299 34.95 -4.45 -7.22
C GLN A 299 35.67 -5.78 -7.46
N LEU A 300 35.02 -6.78 -8.05
CA LEU A 300 35.67 -8.05 -8.42
C LEU A 300 36.84 -7.86 -9.40
N ARG A 301 36.71 -6.95 -10.37
CA ARG A 301 37.77 -6.61 -11.34
C ARG A 301 38.97 -5.93 -10.68
N SER A 302 38.78 -5.18 -9.60
CA SER A 302 39.89 -4.60 -8.82
C SER A 302 40.80 -5.64 -8.15
N PHE A 303 40.38 -6.91 -8.07
CA PHE A 303 41.23 -8.02 -7.60
C PHE A 303 42.00 -8.74 -8.73
N ARG A 304 42.12 -8.16 -9.93
CA ARG A 304 43.11 -8.58 -10.95
C ARG A 304 44.55 -8.46 -10.41
N LEU A 305 45.53 -8.93 -11.17
CA LEU A 305 46.96 -8.72 -10.87
C LEU A 305 47.49 -7.58 -11.73
N ASP A 306 48.59 -6.94 -11.31
CA ASP A 306 48.94 -5.58 -11.75
C ASP A 306 49.13 -5.42 -13.27
N SER A 307 49.64 -6.43 -13.99
CA SER A 307 49.77 -6.39 -15.45
C SER A 307 48.44 -6.49 -16.22
N ASP A 308 47.34 -6.91 -15.56
CA ASP A 308 45.97 -6.97 -16.09
C ASP A 308 45.03 -5.92 -15.46
N LEU A 309 45.52 -5.10 -14.52
CA LEU A 309 44.72 -4.06 -13.84
C LEU A 309 44.54 -2.82 -14.74
N VAL A 310 43.89 -3.01 -15.88
CA VAL A 310 43.74 -2.04 -16.97
C VAL A 310 42.30 -1.55 -17.08
N ARG A 311 42.15 -0.24 -17.28
CA ARG A 311 40.90 0.43 -17.67
C ARG A 311 40.46 -0.07 -19.06
N ASP A 312 39.55 -1.03 -19.10
CA ASP A 312 39.06 -1.65 -20.33
C ASP A 312 37.62 -1.26 -20.69
N ASN A 313 37.19 -1.58 -21.92
CA ASN A 313 35.84 -1.25 -22.43
C ASN A 313 34.73 -1.79 -21.50
N VAL A 314 34.93 -2.94 -20.86
CA VAL A 314 33.94 -3.51 -19.92
C VAL A 314 33.78 -2.60 -18.70
N GLU A 315 34.88 -2.13 -18.12
CA GLU A 315 34.85 -1.16 -17.02
C GLU A 315 34.15 0.16 -17.43
N GLU A 316 34.38 0.61 -18.66
CA GLU A 316 33.72 1.81 -19.21
C GLU A 316 32.21 1.59 -19.41
N GLN A 317 31.77 0.45 -19.96
CA GLN A 317 30.34 0.15 -20.14
C GLN A 317 29.61 -0.06 -18.80
N LEU A 318 30.27 -0.66 -17.81
CA LEU A 318 29.72 -0.79 -16.44
C LEU A 318 29.59 0.57 -15.75
N THR A 319 30.57 1.46 -15.93
CA THR A 319 30.50 2.83 -15.40
C THR A 319 29.33 3.61 -16.05
N LYS A 320 29.15 3.47 -17.37
CA LYS A 320 28.00 4.03 -18.09
C LYS A 320 26.67 3.43 -17.64
N GLU A 321 26.62 2.15 -17.30
CA GLU A 321 25.41 1.51 -16.78
C GLU A 321 25.01 2.09 -15.41
N ILE A 322 25.96 2.28 -14.49
CA ILE A 322 25.71 2.87 -13.18
C ILE A 322 25.21 4.32 -13.35
N ALA A 323 25.82 5.10 -14.25
CA ALA A 323 25.37 6.45 -14.58
C ALA A 323 23.94 6.48 -15.12
N LEU A 324 23.63 5.66 -16.12
CA LEU A 324 22.28 5.52 -16.71
C LEU A 324 21.24 5.11 -15.65
N CYS A 325 21.58 4.20 -14.75
CA CYS A 325 20.70 3.82 -13.65
C CYS A 325 20.44 4.96 -12.66
N SER A 326 21.40 5.87 -12.46
CA SER A 326 21.17 7.10 -11.67
C SER A 326 20.26 8.07 -12.43
N GLU A 327 20.55 8.36 -13.70
CA GLU A 327 19.72 9.27 -14.52
C GLU A 327 18.24 8.84 -14.57
N ILE A 328 17.99 7.53 -14.72
CA ILE A 328 16.64 6.96 -14.69
C ILE A 328 16.03 7.05 -13.29
N ARG A 329 16.79 6.77 -12.21
CA ARG A 329 16.32 6.91 -10.82
C ARG A 329 15.95 8.35 -10.50
N ASP A 330 16.75 9.32 -10.94
CA ASP A 330 16.52 10.74 -10.72
C ASP A 330 15.36 11.29 -11.57
N LEU A 331 15.13 10.74 -12.77
CA LEU A 331 13.92 11.00 -13.57
C LEU A 331 12.66 10.43 -12.90
N LEU A 332 12.71 9.19 -12.41
CA LEU A 332 11.57 8.56 -11.72
C LEU A 332 11.26 9.22 -10.36
N ASN A 333 12.27 9.65 -9.59
CA ASN A 333 12.06 10.42 -8.36
C ASN A 333 11.32 11.75 -8.65
N ARG A 334 11.79 12.54 -9.62
CA ARG A 334 11.11 13.78 -10.04
C ARG A 334 9.70 13.55 -10.56
N THR A 335 9.44 12.38 -11.17
CA THR A 335 8.09 12.00 -11.61
C THR A 335 7.21 11.56 -10.43
N ARG A 336 7.77 10.87 -9.42
CA ARG A 336 7.07 10.54 -8.17
C ARG A 336 6.65 11.80 -7.41
N GLU A 337 7.52 12.79 -7.31
CA GLU A 337 7.24 14.10 -6.69
C GLU A 337 6.09 14.84 -7.42
N GLN A 338 6.07 14.79 -8.76
CA GLN A 338 4.94 15.32 -9.55
C GLN A 338 3.63 14.56 -9.32
N ILE A 339 3.69 13.23 -9.15
CA ILE A 339 2.53 12.39 -8.82
C ILE A 339 2.00 12.71 -7.42
N GLU A 340 2.88 12.85 -6.43
CA GLU A 340 2.53 13.23 -5.05
C GLU A 340 1.86 14.61 -5.01
N MET A 341 2.41 15.60 -5.71
CA MET A 341 1.82 16.93 -5.85
C MET A 341 0.45 16.90 -6.58
N GLN A 342 0.35 16.17 -7.70
CA GLN A 342 -0.89 16.05 -8.46
C GLN A 342 -1.98 15.31 -7.68
N MET A 343 -1.62 14.36 -6.82
CA MET A 343 -2.53 13.68 -5.90
C MET A 343 -3.06 14.64 -4.82
N VAL A 344 -2.23 15.55 -4.28
CA VAL A 344 -2.69 16.62 -3.36
C VAL A 344 -3.64 17.57 -4.09
N GLU A 345 -3.34 17.95 -5.34
CA GLU A 345 -4.25 18.76 -6.14
C GLU A 345 -5.61 18.10 -6.39
N LEU A 346 -5.63 16.81 -6.77
CA LEU A 346 -6.88 16.04 -6.94
C LEU A 346 -7.68 15.97 -5.63
N LYS A 347 -7.03 15.69 -4.49
CA LYS A 347 -7.65 15.69 -3.16
C LYS A 347 -8.25 17.07 -2.82
N SER A 348 -7.59 18.17 -3.20
CA SER A 348 -8.11 19.55 -3.04
C SER A 348 -9.27 19.90 -3.99
N ALA A 349 -9.34 19.28 -5.17
CA ALA A 349 -10.44 19.44 -6.11
C ALA A 349 -11.68 18.65 -5.66
N LYS A 350 -11.48 17.40 -5.21
CA LYS A 350 -12.52 16.55 -4.63
C LYS A 350 -13.20 17.23 -3.45
N ALA A 351 -12.43 17.71 -2.47
CA ALA A 351 -12.97 18.39 -1.29
C ALA A 351 -13.80 19.65 -1.62
N ARG A 352 -13.41 20.42 -2.65
CA ARG A 352 -14.20 21.57 -3.12
C ARG A 352 -15.52 21.15 -3.77
N ALA A 353 -15.52 20.06 -4.55
CA ALA A 353 -16.74 19.51 -5.12
C ALA A 353 -17.65 18.87 -4.06
N GLU A 354 -17.09 18.19 -3.05
CA GLU A 354 -17.83 17.59 -1.94
C GLU A 354 -18.52 18.64 -1.05
N ASN A 355 -17.86 19.77 -0.79
CA ASN A 355 -18.46 20.90 -0.09
C ASN A 355 -19.64 21.48 -0.89
N ASP A 356 -19.42 21.81 -2.17
CA ASP A 356 -20.47 22.39 -3.01
C ASP A 356 -21.65 21.42 -3.22
N TRP A 357 -21.37 20.12 -3.38
CA TRP A 357 -22.39 19.05 -3.44
C TRP A 357 -23.21 18.95 -2.15
N SER A 358 -22.57 19.13 -1.00
CA SER A 358 -23.26 19.14 0.30
C SER A 358 -24.22 20.33 0.41
N ASP A 359 -23.79 21.52 -0.03
CA ASP A 359 -24.65 22.71 -0.11
C ASP A 359 -25.80 22.51 -1.13
N LYS A 360 -25.54 21.89 -2.29
CA LYS A 360 -26.58 21.53 -3.26
C LYS A 360 -27.59 20.53 -2.66
N ILE A 361 -27.16 19.53 -1.89
CA ILE A 361 -28.06 18.59 -1.20
C ILE A 361 -28.93 19.32 -0.18
N HIS A 362 -28.34 20.16 0.67
CA HIS A 362 -29.09 20.88 1.69
C HIS A 362 -30.14 21.81 1.05
N ALA A 363 -29.76 22.56 0.02
CA ALA A 363 -30.69 23.39 -0.75
C ALA A 363 -31.81 22.55 -1.43
N TYR A 364 -31.48 21.43 -2.08
CA TYR A 364 -32.46 20.55 -2.71
C TYR A 364 -33.45 19.96 -1.69
N ASN A 365 -32.99 19.57 -0.51
CA ASN A 365 -33.85 19.04 0.55
C ASN A 365 -34.82 20.12 1.07
N LEU A 366 -34.37 21.36 1.23
CA LEU A 366 -35.22 22.49 1.60
C LEU A 366 -36.24 22.81 0.51
N ASP A 367 -35.81 22.95 -0.75
CA ASP A 367 -36.69 23.21 -1.90
C ASP A 367 -37.73 22.09 -2.05
N SER A 368 -37.33 20.83 -1.87
CA SER A 368 -38.22 19.66 -1.91
C SER A 368 -39.25 19.66 -0.78
N VAL A 369 -38.88 20.03 0.46
CA VAL A 369 -39.86 20.22 1.55
C VAL A 369 -40.84 21.32 1.19
N CYS A 370 -40.36 22.47 0.68
CA CYS A 370 -41.21 23.59 0.28
C CYS A 370 -42.19 23.25 -0.86
N VAL A 371 -41.78 22.45 -1.85
CA VAL A 371 -42.65 21.95 -2.94
C VAL A 371 -43.76 21.02 -2.43
N ASN A 372 -43.53 20.33 -1.30
CA ASN A 372 -44.47 19.37 -0.72
C ASN A 372 -45.36 19.97 0.38
N LEU A 373 -45.26 21.27 0.68
CA LEU A 373 -46.16 21.94 1.63
C LEU A 373 -47.52 22.25 1.00
N SER A 374 -48.58 21.96 1.75
CA SER A 374 -49.98 22.27 1.45
C SER A 374 -50.58 23.17 2.53
N ASN A 375 -51.73 23.81 2.25
CA ASN A 375 -52.43 24.64 3.24
C ASN A 375 -52.90 23.87 4.49
N ASP A 376 -53.08 22.54 4.38
CA ASP A 376 -53.44 21.64 5.48
C ASP A 376 -52.23 21.03 6.21
N SER A 377 -50.99 21.41 5.85
CA SER A 377 -49.79 20.79 6.40
C SER A 377 -49.61 21.06 7.90
N PRO A 378 -49.24 20.05 8.71
CA PRO A 378 -48.96 20.26 10.12
C PRO A 378 -47.74 21.17 10.30
N LEU A 379 -47.76 22.01 11.35
CA LEU A 379 -46.69 22.95 11.73
C LEU A 379 -46.49 24.18 10.80
N LEU A 380 -47.48 24.54 9.98
CA LEU A 380 -47.54 25.88 9.38
C LEU A 380 -47.58 26.96 10.48
N LEU A 381 -46.74 27.99 10.34
CA LEU A 381 -46.52 29.01 11.36
C LEU A 381 -46.17 30.36 10.72
N TRP A 382 -46.73 31.45 11.24
CA TRP A 382 -46.37 32.82 10.85
C TRP A 382 -44.88 33.10 11.07
N LYS A 383 -44.15 33.46 10.00
CA LYS A 383 -42.72 33.77 10.04
C LYS A 383 -42.48 35.28 9.93
N ALA A 384 -42.41 35.96 11.08
CA ALA A 384 -42.12 37.39 11.13
C ALA A 384 -40.77 37.71 10.44
N GLY A 385 -40.78 38.63 9.48
CA GLY A 385 -39.57 39.05 8.76
C GLY A 385 -39.17 38.19 7.55
N ALA A 386 -39.91 37.11 7.21
CA ALA A 386 -39.58 36.25 6.07
C ALA A 386 -39.61 36.94 4.69
N THR A 387 -40.22 38.12 4.58
CA THR A 387 -40.23 38.98 3.38
C THR A 387 -38.99 39.88 3.24
N ARG A 388 -38.01 39.77 4.15
CA ARG A 388 -36.75 40.52 4.08
C ARG A 388 -35.69 39.68 3.36
N PHE A 389 -35.04 40.28 2.37
CA PHE A 389 -33.83 39.73 1.77
C PHE A 389 -32.62 40.05 2.68
N PRO A 390 -31.86 39.04 3.13
CA PRO A 390 -30.54 39.24 3.73
C PRO A 390 -29.58 39.91 2.73
N ALA A 391 -28.67 40.75 3.24
CA ALA A 391 -27.76 41.55 2.41
C ALA A 391 -26.60 40.72 1.78
N ASP A 392 -26.47 39.48 2.22
CA ASP A 392 -25.43 38.50 1.90
C ASP A 392 -25.90 37.39 0.92
N GLN A 393 -27.12 37.48 0.38
CA GLN A 393 -27.62 36.51 -0.60
C GLN A 393 -26.88 36.61 -1.95
N SER A 394 -26.51 35.45 -2.50
CA SER A 394 -25.89 35.31 -3.83
C SER A 394 -26.93 35.39 -4.96
N THR A 395 -26.50 35.86 -6.13
CA THR A 395 -27.36 35.89 -7.32
C THR A 395 -27.36 34.54 -8.05
N PRO A 396 -28.44 34.16 -8.76
CA PRO A 396 -28.48 32.91 -9.53
C PRO A 396 -27.32 32.76 -10.53
N THR A 397 -26.92 33.86 -11.18
CA THR A 397 -25.77 33.90 -12.11
C THR A 397 -24.44 33.63 -11.41
N SER A 398 -24.25 34.14 -10.19
CA SER A 398 -23.05 33.88 -9.38
C SER A 398 -23.00 32.42 -8.87
N TYR A 399 -24.14 31.88 -8.47
CA TYR A 399 -24.31 30.48 -8.07
C TYR A 399 -24.00 29.49 -9.22
N ASP A 400 -24.51 29.76 -10.42
CA ASP A 400 -24.23 28.95 -11.61
C ASP A 400 -22.76 29.08 -12.06
N HIS A 401 -22.14 30.26 -11.89
CA HIS A 401 -20.72 30.45 -12.17
C HIS A 401 -19.84 29.65 -11.20
N PHE A 402 -20.07 29.78 -9.90
CA PHE A 402 -19.30 29.09 -8.86
C PHE A 402 -19.31 27.56 -9.07
N THR A 403 -20.49 27.00 -9.33
CA THR A 403 -20.65 25.56 -9.59
C THR A 403 -19.87 25.12 -10.84
N ARG A 404 -19.91 25.90 -11.93
CA ARG A 404 -19.13 25.65 -13.15
C ARG A 404 -17.62 25.79 -12.94
N GLU A 405 -17.19 26.72 -12.10
CA GLU A 405 -15.78 26.93 -11.77
C GLU A 405 -15.22 25.72 -10.99
N VAL A 406 -15.97 25.20 -10.03
CA VAL A 406 -15.63 23.96 -9.31
C VAL A 406 -15.52 22.77 -10.27
N LEU A 407 -16.49 22.58 -11.18
CA LEU A 407 -16.47 21.49 -12.18
C LEU A 407 -15.29 21.62 -13.15
N THR A 408 -15.01 22.81 -13.69
CA THR A 408 -13.87 23.02 -14.61
C THR A 408 -12.51 22.90 -13.91
N ALA A 409 -12.41 23.29 -12.63
CA ALA A 409 -11.21 23.03 -11.80
C ALA A 409 -11.00 21.53 -11.52
N GLY A 410 -12.09 20.76 -11.33
CA GLY A 410 -12.05 19.30 -11.23
C GLY A 410 -11.55 18.64 -12.50
N GLU A 411 -12.14 18.97 -13.65
CA GLU A 411 -11.75 18.41 -14.93
C GLU A 411 -10.30 18.77 -15.32
N THR A 412 -9.87 20.02 -15.11
CA THR A 412 -8.49 20.43 -15.40
C THR A 412 -7.44 19.83 -14.45
N ALA A 413 -7.82 19.40 -13.24
CA ALA A 413 -6.97 18.56 -12.39
C ALA A 413 -6.90 17.12 -12.93
N LYS A 414 -8.06 16.53 -13.29
CA LYS A 414 -8.16 15.18 -13.87
C LYS A 414 -7.32 15.03 -15.15
N GLN A 415 -7.45 15.97 -16.09
CA GLN A 415 -6.70 15.96 -17.35
C GLN A 415 -5.18 16.10 -17.16
N ARG A 416 -4.72 16.83 -16.13
CA ARG A 416 -3.28 16.90 -15.80
C ARG A 416 -2.76 15.57 -15.24
N SER A 417 -3.56 14.88 -14.42
CA SER A 417 -3.24 13.53 -13.95
C SER A 417 -3.17 12.50 -15.10
N ILE A 418 -4.17 12.48 -15.99
CA ILE A 418 -4.18 11.59 -17.17
C ILE A 418 -2.92 11.80 -18.03
N LYS A 419 -2.54 13.06 -18.29
CA LYS A 419 -1.31 13.41 -19.03
C LYS A 419 -0.04 12.99 -18.28
N LEU A 420 0.01 13.14 -16.95
CA LEU A 420 1.15 12.69 -16.15
C LEU A 420 1.32 11.16 -16.27
N ARG A 421 0.22 10.40 -16.15
CA ARG A 421 0.21 8.93 -16.33
C ARG A 421 0.61 8.52 -17.75
N SER A 422 0.26 9.26 -18.80
CA SER A 422 0.77 8.96 -20.15
C SER A 422 2.27 9.20 -20.27
N THR A 423 2.78 10.36 -19.80
CA THR A 423 4.22 10.67 -19.85
C THR A 423 5.07 9.71 -19.01
N LEU A 424 4.53 9.18 -17.91
CA LEU A 424 5.19 8.14 -17.11
C LEU A 424 5.36 6.83 -17.91
N ASN A 425 4.35 6.43 -18.70
CA ASN A 425 4.45 5.25 -19.55
C ASN A 425 5.50 5.43 -20.67
N ASP A 426 5.61 6.63 -21.25
CA ASP A 426 6.68 6.96 -22.21
C ASP A 426 8.08 6.89 -21.56
N ILE A 427 8.21 7.43 -20.34
CA ILE A 427 9.44 7.37 -19.53
C ILE A 427 9.82 5.90 -19.25
N TYR A 428 8.87 5.05 -18.89
CA TYR A 428 9.10 3.61 -18.69
C TYR A 428 9.54 2.91 -19.98
N ALA A 429 8.82 3.12 -21.09
CA ALA A 429 9.14 2.48 -22.37
C ALA A 429 10.56 2.84 -22.83
N LYS A 430 10.98 4.10 -22.68
CA LYS A 430 12.34 4.54 -22.94
C LYS A 430 13.35 3.92 -21.96
N SER A 431 13.12 4.04 -20.65
CA SER A 431 14.05 3.59 -19.61
C SER A 431 14.33 2.08 -19.68
N ILE A 432 13.29 1.28 -19.94
CA ILE A 432 13.42 -0.18 -20.11
C ILE A 432 14.23 -0.51 -21.37
N LYS A 433 14.07 0.25 -22.45
CA LYS A 433 14.89 0.07 -23.66
C LYS A 433 16.35 0.44 -23.39
N ASP A 434 16.62 1.63 -22.87
CA ASP A 434 17.98 2.12 -22.65
C ASP A 434 18.78 1.19 -21.71
N LEU A 435 18.14 0.63 -20.68
CA LEU A 435 18.73 -0.37 -19.79
C LEU A 435 19.02 -1.72 -20.47
N ARG A 436 18.18 -2.16 -21.41
CA ARG A 436 18.41 -3.39 -22.20
C ARG A 436 19.52 -3.20 -23.22
N ASP A 437 19.50 -2.07 -23.93
CA ASP A 437 20.53 -1.71 -24.91
C ASP A 437 21.90 -1.56 -24.23
N GLN A 438 21.97 -0.99 -23.01
CA GLN A 438 23.23 -0.90 -22.25
C GLN A 438 23.67 -2.24 -21.66
N ALA A 439 22.74 -3.11 -21.21
CA ALA A 439 23.08 -4.47 -20.79
C ALA A 439 23.76 -5.24 -21.94
N THR A 440 23.16 -5.21 -23.14
CA THR A 440 23.71 -5.89 -24.32
C THR A 440 25.12 -5.38 -24.70
N ARG A 441 25.42 -4.09 -24.49
CA ARG A 441 26.77 -3.54 -24.69
C ARG A 441 27.79 -4.08 -23.68
N VAL A 442 27.41 -4.21 -22.40
CA VAL A 442 28.26 -4.83 -21.36
C VAL A 442 28.51 -6.30 -21.70
N ASP A 443 27.47 -7.03 -22.12
CA ASP A 443 27.56 -8.45 -22.46
C ASP A 443 28.50 -8.70 -23.67
N ILE A 444 28.39 -7.88 -24.73
CA ILE A 444 29.28 -7.92 -25.90
C ILE A 444 30.73 -7.60 -25.48
N ALA A 445 30.94 -6.49 -24.76
CA ALA A 445 32.28 -6.08 -24.34
C ALA A 445 32.95 -7.14 -23.44
N LEU A 446 32.19 -7.81 -22.57
CA LEU A 446 32.71 -8.89 -21.74
C LEU A 446 33.08 -10.13 -22.57
N ALA A 447 32.24 -10.51 -23.53
CA ALA A 447 32.52 -11.64 -24.42
C ALA A 447 33.78 -11.40 -25.27
N GLU A 448 33.98 -10.18 -25.78
CA GLU A 448 35.19 -9.76 -26.49
C GLU A 448 36.43 -9.84 -25.59
N ASN A 449 36.36 -9.30 -24.36
CA ASN A 449 37.47 -9.28 -23.40
C ASN A 449 37.87 -10.70 -22.93
N VAL A 450 36.88 -11.55 -22.63
CA VAL A 450 37.10 -12.98 -22.32
C VAL A 450 37.76 -13.71 -23.49
N LYS A 451 37.34 -13.43 -24.74
CA LYS A 451 37.99 -14.01 -25.92
C LYS A 451 39.44 -13.55 -26.07
N LEU A 452 39.71 -12.25 -26.02
CA LEU A 452 41.07 -11.70 -26.15
C LEU A 452 42.01 -12.25 -25.07
N THR A 453 41.52 -12.36 -23.82
CA THR A 453 42.27 -12.97 -22.71
C THR A 453 42.53 -14.47 -22.96
N GLN A 454 41.55 -15.20 -23.49
CA GLN A 454 41.66 -16.62 -23.82
C GLN A 454 42.63 -16.89 -24.97
N ASP A 455 42.61 -16.07 -26.02
CA ASP A 455 43.50 -16.15 -27.18
C ASP A 455 44.96 -15.80 -26.77
N CYS A 456 45.15 -14.78 -25.92
CA CYS A 456 46.44 -14.42 -25.33
C CYS A 456 47.03 -15.56 -24.49
N LEU A 457 46.22 -16.17 -23.62
CA LEU A 457 46.60 -17.31 -22.79
C LEU A 457 47.06 -18.51 -23.64
N GLN A 458 46.34 -18.84 -24.73
CA GLN A 458 46.73 -19.93 -25.63
C GLN A 458 48.09 -19.67 -26.30
N GLN A 459 48.37 -18.43 -26.71
CA GLN A 459 49.66 -18.08 -27.28
C GLN A 459 50.78 -18.14 -26.23
N LEU A 460 50.55 -17.70 -24.98
CA LEU A 460 51.53 -17.83 -23.89
C LEU A 460 51.84 -19.29 -23.56
N GLU A 461 50.83 -20.17 -23.52
CA GLU A 461 51.03 -21.62 -23.29
C GLU A 461 51.81 -22.27 -24.44
N LYS A 462 51.60 -21.84 -25.68
CA LYS A 462 52.39 -22.25 -26.85
C LYS A 462 53.84 -21.77 -26.77
N GLU A 463 54.08 -20.54 -26.30
CA GLU A 463 55.44 -20.04 -26.07
C GLU A 463 56.15 -20.75 -24.92
N LEU A 464 55.43 -21.12 -23.85
CA LEU A 464 55.98 -21.94 -22.77
C LEU A 464 56.40 -23.32 -23.28
N LEU A 465 55.58 -23.98 -24.11
CA LEU A 465 55.94 -25.26 -24.75
C LEU A 465 57.18 -25.12 -25.65
N ARG A 466 57.31 -24.02 -26.40
CA ARG A 466 58.52 -23.72 -27.19
C ARG A 466 59.75 -23.52 -26.30
N CYS A 467 59.62 -22.73 -25.24
CA CYS A 467 60.70 -22.50 -24.27
C CYS A 467 61.15 -23.80 -23.60
N LEU A 468 60.23 -24.69 -23.23
CA LEU A 468 60.53 -26.01 -22.66
C LEU A 468 61.26 -26.93 -23.64
N HIS A 469 60.93 -26.88 -24.93
CA HIS A 469 61.62 -27.66 -25.95
C HIS A 469 63.08 -27.21 -26.12
N GLU A 470 63.34 -25.90 -26.23
CA GLU A 470 64.72 -25.39 -26.35
C GLU A 470 65.54 -25.58 -25.06
N LEU A 471 64.89 -25.58 -23.90
CA LEU A 471 65.54 -25.90 -22.62
C LEU A 471 66.00 -27.38 -22.61
N ALA A 472 65.16 -28.31 -23.06
CA ALA A 472 65.57 -29.72 -23.22
C ALA A 472 66.66 -29.92 -24.29
N ASN A 473 66.60 -29.18 -25.40
CA ASN A 473 67.63 -29.21 -26.45
C ASN A 473 68.98 -28.72 -25.93
N THR A 474 68.99 -27.62 -25.15
CA THR A 474 70.22 -27.06 -24.55
C THR A 474 70.76 -27.91 -23.40
N GLU A 475 69.91 -28.55 -22.59
CA GLU A 475 70.34 -29.53 -21.59
C GLU A 475 71.07 -30.74 -22.22
N LYS A 476 70.53 -31.27 -23.32
CA LYS A 476 71.17 -32.35 -24.08
C LYS A 476 72.51 -31.92 -24.69
N LEU A 477 72.60 -30.70 -25.23
CA LEU A 477 73.85 -30.11 -25.72
C LEU A 477 74.88 -29.95 -24.60
N ILE A 478 74.47 -29.51 -23.41
CA ILE A 478 75.33 -29.39 -22.22
C ILE A 478 75.88 -30.77 -21.80
N GLU A 479 75.07 -31.83 -21.86
CA GLU A 479 75.54 -33.20 -21.59
C GLU A 479 76.56 -33.69 -22.63
N GLU A 480 76.27 -33.51 -23.92
CA GLU A 480 77.19 -33.88 -25.02
C GLU A 480 78.52 -33.11 -24.96
N LEU A 481 78.49 -31.82 -24.62
CA LEU A 481 79.69 -30.99 -24.42
C LEU A 481 80.49 -31.42 -23.18
N ARG A 482 79.81 -31.78 -22.08
CA ARG A 482 80.45 -32.30 -20.86
C ARG A 482 81.13 -33.64 -21.11
N ASP A 483 80.49 -34.56 -21.83
CA ASP A 483 81.08 -35.87 -22.15
C ASP A 483 82.23 -35.78 -23.16
N SER A 484 82.09 -34.92 -24.18
CA SER A 484 83.19 -34.58 -25.09
C SER A 484 84.39 -34.00 -24.32
N THR A 485 84.14 -33.13 -23.34
CA THR A 485 85.16 -32.56 -22.47
C THR A 485 85.81 -33.61 -21.56
N LYS A 486 85.05 -34.59 -21.02
CA LYS A 486 85.62 -35.75 -20.29
C LYS A 486 86.54 -36.58 -21.21
N GLY A 487 86.12 -36.82 -22.45
CA GLY A 487 86.90 -37.53 -23.48
C GLY A 487 88.24 -36.85 -23.76
N LEU A 488 88.22 -35.55 -24.08
CA LEU A 488 89.43 -34.75 -24.32
C LEU A 488 90.35 -34.71 -23.09
N ASN A 489 89.80 -34.57 -21.88
CA ASN A 489 90.59 -34.64 -20.64
C ASN A 489 91.25 -36.01 -20.42
N ASN A 490 90.62 -37.10 -20.84
CA ASN A 490 91.21 -38.44 -20.72
C ASN A 490 92.30 -38.69 -21.79
N ALA A 491 92.13 -38.17 -23.01
CA ALA A 491 93.19 -38.14 -24.01
C ALA A 491 94.39 -37.29 -23.54
N MET A 492 94.13 -36.11 -22.97
CA MET A 492 95.14 -35.24 -22.37
C MET A 492 95.95 -35.97 -21.29
N LYS A 493 95.28 -36.60 -20.32
CA LYS A 493 95.95 -37.39 -19.26
C LYS A 493 96.81 -38.52 -19.84
N LEU A 494 96.35 -39.19 -20.90
CA LEU A 494 97.10 -40.25 -21.58
C LEU A 494 98.37 -39.69 -22.24
N ALA A 495 98.28 -38.58 -22.97
CA ALA A 495 99.43 -37.92 -23.60
C ALA A 495 100.43 -37.39 -22.56
N GLN A 496 99.96 -36.74 -21.50
CA GLN A 496 100.78 -36.26 -20.38
C GLN A 496 101.48 -37.42 -19.64
N THR A 497 100.76 -38.50 -19.32
CA THR A 497 101.34 -39.69 -18.66
C THR A 497 102.37 -40.39 -19.55
N ARG A 498 102.15 -40.46 -20.87
CA ARG A 498 103.15 -40.96 -21.84
C ARG A 498 104.40 -40.08 -21.86
N LEU A 499 104.24 -38.76 -21.77
CA LEU A 499 105.35 -37.81 -21.76
C LEU A 499 106.17 -37.89 -20.46
N ASP A 500 105.51 -37.96 -19.29
CA ASP A 500 106.17 -38.12 -17.99
C ASP A 500 106.98 -39.42 -17.88
N ASN A 501 106.41 -40.55 -18.33
CA ASN A 501 107.14 -41.82 -18.41
C ASN A 501 108.41 -41.74 -19.29
N ARG A 502 108.46 -40.82 -20.27
CA ARG A 502 109.66 -40.58 -21.10
C ARG A 502 110.66 -39.62 -20.45
N LEU A 503 110.22 -38.73 -19.56
CA LEU A 503 111.12 -37.89 -18.75
C LEU A 503 111.91 -38.70 -17.71
N ASN A 504 111.35 -39.82 -17.25
CA ASN A 504 111.99 -40.73 -16.30
C ASN A 504 113.13 -41.61 -16.89
N ARG A 505 113.55 -41.38 -18.14
CA ARG A 505 114.70 -42.05 -18.77
C ARG A 505 116.02 -41.59 -18.16
N ARG A 506 116.98 -42.50 -18.00
CA ARG A 506 118.29 -42.22 -17.38
C ARG A 506 119.37 -41.95 -18.42
N ASN A 507 120.30 -41.06 -18.08
CA ASN A 507 121.52 -40.78 -18.84
C ASN A 507 121.23 -40.43 -20.31
N VAL A 508 121.99 -40.99 -21.26
CA VAL A 508 121.95 -40.66 -22.70
C VAL A 508 120.60 -41.00 -23.36
N GLU A 509 119.85 -41.96 -22.81
CA GLU A 509 118.50 -42.33 -23.29
C GLU A 509 117.46 -41.23 -23.04
N SER A 510 117.77 -40.22 -22.22
CA SER A 510 116.94 -39.02 -22.03
C SER A 510 117.03 -38.05 -23.22
N CYS A 511 116.86 -38.56 -24.43
CA CYS A 511 116.94 -37.84 -25.69
C CYS A 511 115.62 -37.13 -26.06
N ARG A 512 115.74 -35.96 -26.71
CA ARG A 512 114.59 -35.25 -27.32
C ARG A 512 114.35 -35.80 -28.73
N ASP A 513 113.72 -36.96 -28.78
CA ASP A 513 113.40 -37.69 -30.02
C ASP A 513 112.07 -37.22 -30.67
N ILE A 514 111.78 -37.68 -31.88
CA ILE A 514 110.57 -37.28 -32.63
C ILE A 514 109.27 -37.56 -31.84
N PRO A 515 109.07 -38.73 -31.19
CA PRO A 515 107.89 -38.94 -30.36
C PRO A 515 107.83 -38.08 -29.08
N GLN A 516 108.96 -37.59 -28.54
CA GLN A 516 108.95 -36.60 -27.47
C GLN A 516 108.30 -35.29 -27.93
N PHE A 517 108.65 -34.81 -29.12
CA PHE A 517 108.06 -33.60 -29.71
C PHE A 517 106.59 -33.82 -30.08
N GLY A 518 106.25 -34.94 -30.72
CA GLY A 518 104.87 -35.28 -31.07
C GLY A 518 103.92 -35.34 -29.87
N LEU A 519 104.36 -35.89 -28.72
CA LEU A 519 103.58 -35.89 -27.48
C LEU A 519 103.39 -34.47 -26.90
N VAL A 520 104.36 -33.57 -27.07
CA VAL A 520 104.22 -32.16 -26.63
C VAL A 520 103.24 -31.40 -27.54
N GLU A 521 103.23 -31.66 -28.84
CA GLU A 521 102.25 -31.10 -29.78
C GLU A 521 100.84 -31.68 -29.56
N GLU A 522 100.71 -32.99 -29.29
CA GLU A 522 99.45 -33.65 -28.90
C GLU A 522 98.87 -33.00 -27.64
N VAL A 523 99.68 -32.82 -26.59
CA VAL A 523 99.27 -32.13 -25.35
C VAL A 523 98.85 -30.67 -25.62
N LYS A 524 99.55 -29.94 -26.48
CA LYS A 524 99.19 -28.55 -26.83
C LYS A 524 97.85 -28.48 -27.58
N SER A 525 97.69 -29.28 -28.62
CA SER A 525 96.46 -29.33 -29.44
C SER A 525 95.24 -29.76 -28.61
N LEU A 526 95.37 -30.82 -27.80
CA LEU A 526 94.30 -31.25 -26.89
C LEU A 526 93.95 -30.16 -25.85
N GLY A 527 94.93 -29.35 -25.43
CA GLY A 527 94.69 -28.22 -24.51
C GLY A 527 93.87 -27.10 -25.16
N GLU A 528 94.21 -26.73 -26.39
CA GLU A 528 93.49 -25.75 -27.19
C GLU A 528 92.04 -26.22 -27.47
N HIS A 529 91.86 -27.48 -27.87
CA HIS A 529 90.52 -28.06 -28.08
C HIS A 529 89.70 -28.17 -26.79
N THR A 530 90.32 -28.56 -25.66
CA THR A 530 89.62 -28.62 -24.35
C THR A 530 89.18 -27.23 -23.89
N SER A 531 90.02 -26.22 -24.09
CA SER A 531 89.71 -24.82 -23.75
C SER A 531 88.56 -24.26 -24.60
N ALA A 532 88.54 -24.58 -25.89
CA ALA A 532 87.44 -24.22 -26.79
C ALA A 532 86.12 -24.89 -26.38
N MET A 533 86.14 -26.19 -26.07
CA MET A 533 84.94 -26.95 -25.67
C MET A 533 84.36 -26.44 -24.33
N LEU A 534 85.22 -26.08 -23.37
CA LEU A 534 84.82 -25.44 -22.11
C LEU A 534 84.19 -24.05 -22.32
N ALA A 535 84.63 -23.30 -23.33
CA ALA A 535 84.05 -22.00 -23.66
C ALA A 535 82.65 -22.13 -24.30
N GLU A 536 82.40 -23.15 -25.13
CA GLU A 536 81.05 -23.46 -25.62
C GLU A 536 80.14 -23.99 -24.51
N LEU A 537 80.64 -24.85 -23.63
CA LEU A 537 79.89 -25.34 -22.47
C LEU A 537 79.39 -24.18 -21.60
N LYS A 538 80.27 -23.21 -21.31
CA LYS A 538 79.88 -22.01 -20.55
C LYS A 538 78.81 -21.17 -21.26
N ARG A 539 78.89 -21.01 -22.58
CA ARG A 539 77.84 -20.33 -23.38
C ARG A 539 76.50 -21.07 -23.32
N ALA A 540 76.52 -22.40 -23.38
CA ALA A 540 75.32 -23.21 -23.29
C ALA A 540 74.68 -23.13 -21.89
N GLU A 541 75.49 -23.18 -20.82
CA GLU A 541 75.04 -22.99 -19.43
C GLU A 541 74.47 -21.58 -19.17
N GLU A 542 75.07 -20.54 -19.77
CA GLU A 542 74.54 -19.17 -19.74
C GLU A 542 73.19 -19.05 -20.47
N SER A 543 73.07 -19.65 -21.65
CA SER A 543 71.81 -19.72 -22.43
C SER A 543 70.71 -20.47 -21.68
N GLN A 544 71.02 -21.62 -21.06
CA GLN A 544 70.07 -22.37 -20.23
C GLN A 544 69.57 -21.50 -19.05
N ALA A 545 70.46 -20.74 -18.41
CA ALA A 545 70.10 -19.84 -17.32
C ALA A 545 69.21 -18.65 -17.77
N GLU A 546 69.25 -18.25 -19.04
CA GLU A 546 68.32 -17.28 -19.62
C GLU A 546 66.97 -17.92 -19.98
N LEU A 547 66.96 -19.11 -20.58
CA LEU A 547 65.74 -19.87 -20.85
C LEU A 547 64.96 -20.19 -19.56
N VAL A 548 65.63 -20.53 -18.46
CA VAL A 548 65.00 -20.75 -17.14
C VAL A 548 64.32 -19.47 -16.61
N LYS A 549 64.91 -18.29 -16.82
CA LYS A 549 64.27 -17.01 -16.46
C LYS A 549 63.06 -16.73 -17.35
N ALA A 550 63.18 -16.93 -18.66
CA ALA A 550 62.09 -16.76 -19.62
C ALA A 550 60.90 -17.67 -19.29
N ARG A 551 61.17 -18.93 -18.92
CA ARG A 551 60.16 -19.88 -18.45
C ARG A 551 59.40 -19.35 -17.23
N GLY A 552 60.11 -18.85 -16.22
CA GLY A 552 59.50 -18.28 -15.02
C GLY A 552 58.60 -17.05 -15.31
N THR A 553 59.01 -16.18 -16.23
CA THR A 553 58.19 -15.05 -16.69
C THR A 553 56.91 -15.51 -17.41
N LEU A 554 57.02 -16.52 -18.29
CA LEU A 554 55.87 -17.11 -18.99
C LEU A 554 54.91 -17.81 -18.02
N GLU A 555 55.44 -18.59 -17.07
CA GLU A 555 54.67 -19.24 -15.99
C GLU A 555 53.90 -18.21 -15.15
N HIS A 556 54.52 -17.06 -14.85
CA HIS A 556 53.87 -15.97 -14.12
C HIS A 556 52.76 -15.28 -14.92
N GLU A 557 53.00 -14.92 -16.18
CA GLU A 557 51.97 -14.28 -17.02
C GLU A 557 50.80 -15.24 -17.31
N ILE A 558 51.04 -16.54 -17.48
CA ILE A 558 49.98 -17.55 -17.57
C ILE A 558 49.15 -17.60 -16.27
N MET A 559 49.78 -17.50 -15.09
CA MET A 559 49.05 -17.39 -13.82
C MET A 559 48.18 -16.12 -13.77
N VAL A 560 48.70 -14.97 -14.20
CA VAL A 560 47.97 -13.69 -14.25
C VAL A 560 46.74 -13.81 -15.15
N LYS A 561 46.94 -14.19 -16.43
CA LYS A 561 45.86 -14.29 -17.42
C LYS A 561 44.80 -15.33 -17.02
N ARG A 562 45.20 -16.45 -16.39
CA ARG A 562 44.24 -17.43 -15.82
C ARG A 562 43.40 -16.85 -14.68
N LYS A 563 43.97 -16.03 -13.79
CA LYS A 563 43.22 -15.35 -12.71
C LYS A 563 42.23 -14.34 -13.27
N THR A 564 42.63 -13.55 -14.27
CA THR A 564 41.75 -12.60 -14.96
C THR A 564 40.62 -13.31 -15.69
N LEU A 565 40.91 -14.39 -16.40
CA LEU A 565 39.90 -15.23 -17.05
C LEU A 565 38.89 -15.79 -16.03
N TYR A 566 39.33 -16.25 -14.86
CA TYR A 566 38.45 -16.73 -13.78
C TYR A 566 37.50 -15.63 -13.24
N ILE A 567 38.00 -14.40 -13.08
CA ILE A 567 37.18 -13.24 -12.64
C ILE A 567 36.12 -12.90 -13.71
N ASP A 568 36.54 -12.73 -14.96
CA ASP A 568 35.66 -12.27 -16.04
C ASP A 568 34.68 -13.37 -16.50
N LYS A 569 35.13 -14.61 -16.63
CA LYS A 569 34.34 -15.74 -17.14
C LYS A 569 33.46 -16.35 -16.07
N GLU A 570 34.01 -16.82 -14.95
CA GLU A 570 33.20 -17.52 -13.94
C GLU A 570 32.38 -16.53 -13.10
N ARG A 571 33.01 -15.49 -12.54
CA ARG A 571 32.28 -14.55 -11.67
C ARG A 571 31.45 -13.53 -12.44
N GLY A 572 31.95 -13.02 -13.57
CA GLY A 572 31.19 -12.12 -14.44
C GLY A 572 29.90 -12.76 -14.98
N GLN A 573 29.97 -13.98 -15.53
CA GLN A 573 28.79 -14.67 -16.06
C GLN A 573 27.79 -15.07 -14.96
N LEU A 574 28.25 -15.41 -13.75
CA LEU A 574 27.36 -15.63 -12.60
C LEU A 574 26.61 -14.34 -12.17
N LEU A 575 27.25 -13.17 -12.24
CA LEU A 575 26.59 -11.89 -11.98
C LEU A 575 25.57 -11.53 -13.08
N GLN A 576 25.87 -11.82 -14.35
CA GLN A 576 24.90 -11.69 -15.45
C GLN A 576 23.72 -12.68 -15.32
N ALA A 577 23.96 -13.91 -14.84
CA ALA A 577 22.88 -14.86 -14.54
C ALA A 577 21.96 -14.37 -13.42
N LYS A 578 22.50 -13.72 -12.38
CA LYS A 578 21.68 -13.06 -11.35
C LYS A 578 20.84 -11.90 -11.93
N ARG A 579 21.41 -11.11 -12.85
CA ARG A 579 20.70 -10.00 -13.55
C ARG A 579 19.48 -10.51 -14.30
N THR A 580 19.62 -11.57 -15.10
CA THR A 580 18.51 -12.11 -15.90
C THR A 580 17.44 -12.77 -15.02
N GLN A 581 17.82 -13.51 -13.98
CA GLN A 581 16.87 -14.15 -13.06
C GLN A 581 15.95 -13.14 -12.33
N HIS A 582 16.48 -11.99 -11.90
CA HIS A 582 15.65 -10.94 -11.28
C HIS A 582 14.71 -10.27 -12.30
N SER A 583 15.15 -10.10 -13.55
CA SER A 583 14.29 -9.57 -14.63
C SER A 583 13.14 -10.52 -15.01
N VAL A 584 13.23 -11.82 -14.71
CA VAL A 584 12.15 -12.79 -14.99
C VAL A 584 11.14 -12.85 -13.84
N ARG A 585 11.57 -12.68 -12.59
CA ARG A 585 10.65 -12.59 -11.43
C ARG A 585 9.87 -11.28 -11.37
N HIS A 586 10.42 -10.20 -11.92
CA HIS A 586 9.77 -8.89 -11.99
C HIS A 586 9.50 -8.47 -13.43
N ASN A 587 8.76 -9.30 -14.17
CA ASN A 587 7.97 -8.77 -15.28
C ASN A 587 6.98 -7.72 -14.73
N PRO A 588 6.68 -6.63 -15.47
CA PRO A 588 5.68 -5.66 -15.04
C PRO A 588 4.29 -6.31 -15.07
N VAL A 589 3.81 -6.72 -13.90
CA VAL A 589 2.49 -7.34 -13.74
C VAL A 589 1.42 -6.30 -14.09
N ASN A 590 0.38 -6.76 -14.79
CA ASN A 590 -0.77 -5.92 -15.13
C ASN A 590 -1.41 -5.39 -13.82
N PRO A 591 -1.67 -4.08 -13.64
CA PRO A 591 -2.20 -3.55 -12.37
C PRO A 591 -3.50 -4.22 -11.90
N VAL A 592 -4.28 -4.81 -12.81
CA VAL A 592 -5.46 -5.63 -12.48
C VAL A 592 -5.08 -6.89 -11.69
N GLN A 593 -3.98 -7.55 -12.04
CA GLN A 593 -3.47 -8.73 -11.35
C GLN A 593 -2.79 -8.34 -10.03
N GLU A 594 -2.03 -7.24 -10.01
CA GLU A 594 -1.42 -6.74 -8.75
C GLU A 594 -2.48 -6.38 -7.71
N ALA A 595 -3.65 -5.88 -8.12
CA ALA A 595 -4.78 -5.64 -7.20
C ALA A 595 -5.34 -6.95 -6.58
N VAL A 596 -5.29 -8.07 -7.31
CA VAL A 596 -5.67 -9.39 -6.78
C VAL A 596 -4.60 -9.90 -5.83
N ASP A 597 -3.33 -9.83 -6.23
CA ASP A 597 -2.20 -10.32 -5.43
C ASP A 597 -2.07 -9.53 -4.10
N ILE A 598 -2.28 -8.21 -4.13
CA ILE A 598 -2.30 -7.35 -2.93
C ILE A 598 -3.52 -7.63 -2.04
N ALA A 599 -4.71 -7.90 -2.62
CA ALA A 599 -5.89 -8.26 -1.85
C ALA A 599 -5.70 -9.60 -1.11
N GLN A 600 -5.02 -10.57 -1.74
CA GLN A 600 -4.67 -11.84 -1.11
C GLN A 600 -3.67 -11.65 0.04
N GLU A 601 -2.59 -10.89 -0.15
CA GLU A 601 -1.66 -10.53 0.93
C GLU A 601 -2.35 -9.76 2.09
N GLU A 602 -3.42 -9.01 1.81
CA GLU A 602 -4.19 -8.28 2.83
C GLU A 602 -5.22 -9.12 3.59
N GLU A 603 -5.67 -10.26 3.06
CA GLU A 603 -6.47 -11.23 3.84
C GLU A 603 -5.55 -12.11 4.69
N GLU A 604 -4.43 -12.59 4.15
CA GLU A 604 -3.46 -13.40 4.92
C GLU A 604 -2.89 -12.63 6.12
N LYS A 605 -2.54 -11.35 5.96
CA LYS A 605 -2.01 -10.50 7.06
C LYS A 605 -3.06 -10.13 8.12
N LYS A 606 -4.35 -10.31 7.85
CA LYS A 606 -5.41 -10.12 8.86
C LYS A 606 -5.63 -11.36 9.72
N HIS A 607 -5.08 -12.52 9.34
CA HIS A 607 -5.28 -13.79 10.04
C HIS A 607 -4.14 -14.21 10.98
N VAL A 608 -3.05 -13.43 11.07
CA VAL A 608 -1.86 -13.75 11.88
C VAL A 608 -1.47 -12.58 12.79
N ASN A 609 -2.19 -12.40 13.90
CA ASN A 609 -1.69 -11.75 15.14
C ASN A 609 -2.73 -11.77 16.29
N LEU A 610 -2.89 -12.93 16.95
CA LEU A 610 -3.18 -12.97 18.39
C LEU A 610 -2.77 -14.32 19.00
N GLU A 611 -2.40 -14.28 20.29
CA GLU A 611 -2.20 -15.41 21.22
C GLU A 611 -1.18 -16.51 20.84
N THR A 612 0.01 -16.37 21.43
CA THR A 612 0.92 -17.48 21.74
C THR A 612 0.44 -18.19 23.01
N LEU A 613 0.36 -19.52 23.01
CA LEU A 613 0.70 -20.40 24.14
C LEU A 613 0.77 -21.87 23.69
N GLU A 614 1.48 -22.67 24.49
CA GLU A 614 1.77 -24.12 24.40
C GLU A 614 0.47 -24.98 24.43
N ASP A 615 0.34 -26.20 23.88
CA ASP A 615 1.26 -27.32 23.57
C ASP A 615 0.79 -28.23 22.39
N ASP A 616 1.68 -29.12 21.92
CA ASP A 616 1.49 -30.44 21.25
C ASP A 616 0.27 -30.74 20.32
N GLU A 617 0.52 -30.82 18.99
CA GLU A 617 -0.17 -31.77 18.09
C GLU A 617 0.80 -32.41 17.05
N GLU A 618 0.81 -33.75 16.98
CA GLU A 618 1.58 -34.51 15.98
C GLU A 618 0.93 -34.46 14.58
N THR A 619 1.38 -33.55 13.70
CA THR A 619 0.99 -33.58 12.28
C THR A 619 2.06 -34.23 11.39
N ALA A 620 1.78 -35.46 10.94
CA ALA A 620 2.69 -36.28 10.14
C ALA A 620 2.94 -35.71 8.72
N GLN A 621 3.92 -34.83 8.59
CA GLN A 621 4.42 -34.36 7.29
C GLN A 621 5.29 -35.43 6.61
N GLN A 622 5.23 -35.47 5.27
CA GLN A 622 6.10 -36.35 4.47
C GLN A 622 7.57 -35.96 4.65
N PRO A 623 8.54 -36.90 4.57
CA PRO A 623 9.96 -36.62 4.80
C PRO A 623 10.57 -35.77 3.67
N VAL A 624 10.39 -34.46 3.78
CA VAL A 624 11.17 -33.46 3.02
C VAL A 624 12.60 -33.56 3.52
N TYR A 625 13.51 -34.05 2.66
CA TYR A 625 14.93 -34.23 2.99
C TYR A 625 15.63 -32.88 3.19
N GLN A 626 15.52 -32.34 4.41
CA GLN A 626 16.08 -31.05 4.75
C GLN A 626 17.59 -31.16 5.03
N ILE A 627 18.38 -31.03 3.96
CA ILE A 627 19.84 -31.16 3.97
C ILE A 627 20.49 -30.20 5.00
N ARG A 628 19.94 -28.99 5.18
CA ARG A 628 20.52 -27.93 6.01
C ARG A 628 19.76 -27.75 7.34
N PRO A 629 20.45 -27.62 8.50
CA PRO A 629 19.82 -27.41 9.80
C PRO A 629 19.16 -26.02 9.92
N HIS A 630 18.12 -25.92 10.75
CA HIS A 630 17.48 -24.62 11.04
C HIS A 630 18.40 -23.70 11.85
N LEU A 631 18.15 -22.39 11.79
CA LEU A 631 19.02 -21.36 12.39
C LEU A 631 19.27 -21.56 13.89
N HIS A 632 18.32 -22.11 14.63
CA HIS A 632 18.45 -22.39 16.07
C HIS A 632 19.24 -23.67 16.39
N GLU A 633 19.37 -24.59 15.43
CA GLU A 633 20.08 -25.87 15.58
C GLU A 633 21.56 -25.80 15.19
N LYS A 634 22.00 -24.70 14.56
CA LYS A 634 23.38 -24.52 14.09
C LYS A 634 24.39 -24.56 15.23
N PHE A 635 25.56 -25.14 14.95
CA PHE A 635 26.70 -25.16 15.86
C PHE A 635 27.11 -23.74 16.30
N LYS A 636 27.46 -23.59 17.59
CA LYS A 636 27.81 -22.30 18.20
C LYS A 636 29.29 -22.30 18.60
N PRO A 637 30.21 -21.79 17.75
CA PRO A 637 31.65 -21.94 17.97
C PRO A 637 32.18 -21.21 19.21
N LEU A 638 31.48 -20.17 19.70
CA LEU A 638 31.84 -19.48 20.94
C LEU A 638 31.63 -20.38 22.17
N SER A 639 30.45 -20.99 22.31
CA SER A 639 30.14 -21.89 23.44
C SER A 639 30.99 -23.17 23.42
N ALA A 640 31.32 -23.69 22.24
CA ALA A 640 32.31 -24.75 22.11
C ALA A 640 33.68 -24.29 22.60
N LYS A 641 34.14 -23.09 22.20
CA LYS A 641 35.43 -22.54 22.61
C LYS A 641 35.54 -22.35 24.13
N GLU A 642 34.50 -21.84 24.78
CA GLU A 642 34.43 -21.69 26.24
C GLU A 642 34.63 -23.05 26.93
N VAL A 643 33.86 -24.07 26.51
CA VAL A 643 33.97 -25.45 27.01
C VAL A 643 35.37 -26.05 26.82
N ILE A 644 36.01 -25.79 25.68
CA ILE A 644 37.38 -26.24 25.40
C ILE A 644 38.39 -25.55 26.33
N HIS A 645 38.26 -24.23 26.51
CA HIS A 645 39.16 -23.45 27.35
C HIS A 645 39.14 -23.91 28.81
N ASP A 646 37.94 -24.12 29.37
CA ASP A 646 37.76 -24.63 30.73
C ASP A 646 38.42 -26.00 30.92
N VAL A 647 38.22 -26.95 29.99
CA VAL A 647 38.83 -28.29 30.08
C VAL A 647 40.35 -28.23 29.98
N LEU A 648 40.90 -27.39 29.10
CA LEU A 648 42.35 -27.20 28.99
C LEU A 648 42.93 -26.57 30.27
N PHE A 649 42.25 -25.58 30.85
CA PHE A 649 42.65 -24.95 32.11
C PHE A 649 42.62 -25.96 33.27
N ASP A 650 41.47 -26.59 33.52
CA ASP A 650 41.27 -27.61 34.57
C ASP A 650 42.32 -28.72 34.51
N GLN A 651 42.65 -29.19 33.30
CA GLN A 651 43.53 -30.34 33.12
C GLN A 651 45.02 -30.00 33.01
N LEU A 652 45.41 -28.75 32.73
CA LEU A 652 46.82 -28.41 32.40
C LEU A 652 47.42 -27.24 33.21
N ALA A 653 46.62 -26.48 33.98
CA ALA A 653 47.15 -25.35 34.76
C ALA A 653 48.23 -25.76 35.79
N THR A 654 48.08 -26.91 36.43
CA THR A 654 48.93 -27.35 37.57
C THR A 654 49.83 -28.55 37.25
N LYS A 655 49.89 -29.03 35.99
CA LYS A 655 50.64 -30.25 35.61
C LYS A 655 51.96 -29.94 34.92
N SER A 656 53.04 -30.58 35.38
CA SER A 656 54.29 -30.74 34.62
C SER A 656 54.23 -32.00 33.76
N TYR A 657 54.44 -31.90 32.44
CA TYR A 657 54.42 -33.06 31.54
C TYR A 657 55.61 -33.99 31.75
N ASP A 658 55.28 -35.26 31.60
CA ASP A 658 56.15 -36.40 31.37
C ASP A 658 55.69 -37.03 30.04
N ALA A 659 56.59 -37.64 29.28
CA ALA A 659 56.30 -38.19 27.96
C ALA A 659 55.31 -39.38 28.01
N GLN A 660 55.25 -40.14 29.11
CA GLN A 660 54.30 -41.25 29.25
C GLN A 660 52.92 -40.73 29.69
N ALA A 661 52.87 -39.86 30.70
CA ALA A 661 51.64 -39.25 31.19
C ALA A 661 50.96 -38.35 30.15
N ALA A 662 51.73 -37.61 29.34
CA ALA A 662 51.23 -36.77 28.25
C ALA A 662 50.38 -37.56 27.23
N ALA A 663 50.80 -38.78 26.88
CA ALA A 663 50.08 -39.63 25.95
C ALA A 663 48.73 -40.15 26.50
N GLN A 664 48.59 -40.21 27.84
CA GLN A 664 47.31 -40.52 28.49
C GLN A 664 46.43 -39.26 28.60
N TRP A 665 46.97 -38.14 29.12
CA TRP A 665 46.22 -36.89 29.24
C TRP A 665 45.67 -36.38 27.91
N THR A 666 46.38 -36.59 26.80
CA THR A 666 45.90 -36.22 25.46
C THR A 666 44.62 -36.98 25.07
N LYS A 667 44.47 -38.23 25.52
CA LYS A 667 43.22 -39.02 25.35
C LYS A 667 42.16 -38.55 26.33
N ASP A 668 42.50 -38.42 27.61
CA ASP A 668 41.57 -38.01 28.67
C ASP A 668 40.92 -36.65 28.32
N ILE A 669 41.73 -35.67 27.88
CA ILE A 669 41.26 -34.35 27.44
C ILE A 669 40.36 -34.47 26.20
N SER A 670 40.73 -35.31 25.22
CA SER A 670 39.92 -35.52 24.02
C SER A 670 38.54 -36.11 24.35
N ASP A 671 38.47 -37.15 25.18
CA ASP A 671 37.20 -37.75 25.58
C ASP A 671 36.37 -36.82 26.49
N ILE A 672 37.00 -36.03 27.39
CA ILE A 672 36.28 -35.03 28.21
C ILE A 672 35.68 -33.91 27.34
N ILE A 673 36.44 -33.35 26.38
CA ILE A 673 35.93 -32.34 25.44
C ILE A 673 34.77 -32.93 24.62
N LYS A 674 34.93 -34.15 24.11
CA LYS A 674 33.93 -34.89 23.33
C LYS A 674 32.65 -35.23 24.11
N ILE A 675 32.73 -35.34 25.44
CA ILE A 675 31.55 -35.47 26.32
C ILE A 675 30.90 -34.10 26.51
N LYS A 676 31.63 -33.09 27.00
CA LYS A 676 31.05 -31.75 27.26
C LYS A 676 30.43 -31.11 26.00
N ILE A 677 30.97 -31.35 24.80
CA ILE A 677 30.38 -30.86 23.53
C ILE A 677 29.08 -31.62 23.17
N LYS A 678 28.97 -32.92 23.48
CA LYS A 678 27.72 -33.67 23.29
C LYS A 678 26.62 -33.22 24.24
N ASP A 679 26.98 -32.81 25.46
CA ASP A 679 26.03 -32.29 26.45
C ASP A 679 25.33 -30.99 26.00
N LEU A 680 25.85 -30.31 24.96
CA LEU A 680 25.20 -29.17 24.29
C LEU A 680 24.08 -29.57 23.31
N GLN A 681 23.84 -30.87 23.10
CA GLN A 681 22.68 -31.45 22.41
C GLN A 681 22.41 -31.01 20.95
N PHE A 682 23.41 -30.60 20.15
CA PHE A 682 23.18 -30.36 18.71
C PHE A 682 22.87 -31.69 17.99
N LYS A 683 21.65 -31.82 17.46
CA LYS A 683 21.04 -33.11 17.04
C LYS A 683 21.57 -33.71 15.72
N ARG A 684 22.47 -33.03 15.00
CA ARG A 684 22.84 -33.38 13.60
C ARG A 684 24.33 -33.33 13.25
N TYR A 685 25.24 -33.03 14.19
CA TYR A 685 26.69 -32.83 13.93
C TYR A 685 27.56 -34.02 14.40
N LYS A 686 28.72 -34.24 13.77
CA LYS A 686 29.63 -35.37 14.06
C LYS A 686 31.03 -34.85 14.45
N TYR A 687 31.16 -34.45 15.71
CA TYR A 687 32.37 -33.89 16.32
C TYR A 687 33.64 -34.73 16.09
N ILE A 688 34.70 -34.07 15.61
CA ILE A 688 36.05 -34.65 15.42
C ILE A 688 37.05 -33.82 16.24
N VAL A 689 37.50 -34.42 17.34
CA VAL A 689 38.27 -33.77 18.41
C VAL A 689 39.76 -34.07 18.23
N ASN A 690 40.59 -33.07 17.91
CA ASN A 690 42.04 -33.23 17.74
C ASN A 690 42.83 -32.40 18.76
N VAL A 691 43.61 -33.07 19.62
CA VAL A 691 44.40 -32.47 20.72
C VAL A 691 45.89 -32.70 20.44
N VAL A 692 46.68 -31.62 20.43
CA VAL A 692 48.14 -31.65 20.28
C VAL A 692 48.78 -31.05 21.52
N LEU A 693 49.70 -31.77 22.15
CA LEU A 693 50.31 -31.40 23.44
C LEU A 693 51.83 -31.64 23.39
N GLY A 694 52.64 -30.63 23.71
CA GLY A 694 54.09 -30.65 23.49
C GLY A 694 54.90 -29.73 24.41
N GLN A 695 56.19 -30.05 24.58
CA GLN A 695 57.11 -29.34 25.48
C GLN A 695 57.77 -28.11 24.86
N GLN A 696 57.77 -27.00 25.59
CA GLN A 696 58.29 -25.72 25.12
C GLN A 696 59.81 -25.59 25.33
N HIS A 697 60.60 -26.29 24.52
CA HIS A 697 62.07 -26.21 24.50
C HIS A 697 62.63 -25.06 23.62
N GLY A 698 61.90 -23.96 23.46
CA GLY A 698 62.32 -22.80 22.65
C GLY A 698 62.33 -23.01 21.12
N ALA A 699 62.01 -24.21 20.64
CA ALA A 699 61.81 -24.48 19.21
C ALA A 699 60.50 -23.86 18.69
N GLY A 700 60.54 -23.24 17.52
CA GLY A 700 59.36 -22.65 16.88
C GLY A 700 58.48 -23.71 16.20
N VAL A 701 57.23 -23.84 16.65
CA VAL A 701 56.22 -24.73 16.06
C VAL A 701 55.24 -23.91 15.22
N LYS A 702 54.86 -24.44 14.04
CA LYS A 702 53.74 -23.93 13.24
C LYS A 702 52.80 -25.08 12.91
N MET A 703 51.53 -24.95 13.30
CA MET A 703 50.47 -25.89 12.95
C MET A 703 49.59 -25.26 11.85
N GLY A 704 48.99 -26.08 10.99
CA GLY A 704 48.06 -25.62 9.96
C GLY A 704 47.17 -26.76 9.48
N THR A 705 45.86 -26.59 9.67
CA THR A 705 44.82 -27.49 9.17
C THR A 705 44.30 -27.03 7.80
N ARG A 706 43.75 -27.96 7.03
CA ARG A 706 43.02 -27.68 5.78
C ARG A 706 41.80 -28.61 5.71
N CYS A 707 40.64 -28.02 5.44
CA CYS A 707 39.34 -28.69 5.45
C CYS A 707 38.56 -28.31 4.17
N ILE A 708 37.57 -29.12 3.79
CA ILE A 708 36.65 -28.87 2.67
C ILE A 708 35.26 -29.22 3.19
N TRP A 709 34.34 -28.24 3.21
CA TRP A 709 33.04 -28.30 3.92
C TRP A 709 32.03 -27.29 3.35
N ASP A 710 30.75 -27.31 3.76
CA ASP A 710 29.75 -26.27 3.41
C ASP A 710 29.89 -25.07 4.35
N ALA A 711 30.38 -23.94 3.81
CA ALA A 711 30.58 -22.69 4.55
C ALA A 711 29.30 -22.07 5.15
N GLU A 712 28.10 -22.57 4.80
CA GLU A 712 26.83 -22.13 5.39
C GLU A 712 26.29 -23.07 6.48
N ALA A 713 26.83 -24.28 6.63
CA ALA A 713 26.35 -25.31 7.57
C ALA A 713 27.42 -25.75 8.60
N ASP A 714 28.68 -25.78 8.18
CA ASP A 714 29.81 -26.36 8.90
C ASP A 714 30.71 -25.26 9.48
N THR A 715 31.27 -25.48 10.67
CA THR A 715 32.15 -24.52 11.36
C THR A 715 33.19 -25.24 12.24
N TYR A 716 34.15 -24.49 12.78
CA TYR A 716 35.17 -24.99 13.70
C TYR A 716 35.27 -24.14 14.97
N ALA A 717 35.72 -24.77 16.05
CA ALA A 717 36.34 -24.11 17.18
C ALA A 717 37.82 -24.54 17.27
N TYR A 718 38.66 -23.65 17.79
CA TYR A 718 40.04 -23.93 18.17
C TYR A 718 40.41 -23.12 19.40
N ASP A 719 41.31 -23.64 20.22
CA ASP A 719 41.93 -22.87 21.30
C ASP A 719 43.36 -23.33 21.58
N SER A 720 44.13 -22.47 22.24
CA SER A 720 45.55 -22.69 22.54
C SER A 720 45.87 -22.30 23.97
N PHE A 721 46.24 -23.29 24.78
CA PHE A 721 46.67 -23.11 26.16
C PHE A 721 48.20 -23.19 26.26
N ILE A 722 48.82 -22.20 26.88
CA ILE A 722 50.27 -22.11 27.06
C ILE A 722 50.55 -21.94 28.54
N ASN A 723 51.28 -22.90 29.11
CA ASN A 723 51.80 -22.87 30.47
C ASN A 723 53.33 -22.73 30.43
N ILE A 724 53.98 -22.42 31.56
CA ILE A 724 55.41 -22.06 31.68
C ILE A 724 56.36 -23.11 31.07
N ILE A 725 55.90 -24.34 30.85
CA ILE A 725 56.72 -25.47 30.41
C ILE A 725 56.13 -26.19 29.15
N PHE A 726 54.85 -25.95 28.79
CA PHE A 726 54.12 -26.74 27.77
C PHE A 726 53.11 -25.92 26.96
N ILE A 727 52.93 -26.34 25.70
CA ILE A 727 51.92 -25.82 24.77
C ILE A 727 50.91 -26.93 24.48
N ALA A 728 49.62 -26.63 24.61
CA ALA A 728 48.53 -27.46 24.14
C ALA A 728 47.68 -26.68 23.13
N MET A 729 47.34 -27.31 22.01
CA MET A 729 46.51 -26.73 20.95
C MET A 729 45.42 -27.71 20.55
N TYR A 730 44.19 -27.21 20.48
CA TYR A 730 43.01 -27.95 20.06
C TYR A 730 42.51 -27.46 18.70
N ASN A 731 42.05 -28.37 17.85
CA ASN A 731 41.28 -28.06 16.65
C ASN A 731 40.09 -29.01 16.49
N GLU A 732 38.94 -28.48 16.10
CA GLU A 732 37.76 -29.23 15.66
C GLU A 732 37.59 -29.09 14.14
N SER A 733 37.30 -30.18 13.42
CA SER A 733 37.05 -30.11 11.97
C SER A 733 36.36 -31.36 11.41
N GLU A 734 35.20 -31.20 10.75
CA GLU A 734 34.45 -32.33 10.17
C GLU A 734 34.99 -32.79 8.79
N ASN A 735 34.40 -33.87 8.25
CA ASN A 735 34.83 -34.68 7.07
C ASN A 735 34.86 -33.88 5.73
N GLU A 736 35.51 -34.27 4.62
CA GLU A 736 36.34 -35.45 4.28
C GLU A 736 37.22 -35.18 3.02
N ALA A 737 38.56 -35.08 3.14
CA ALA A 737 39.52 -35.17 2.00
C ALA A 737 41.02 -35.01 2.40
N MET A 738 41.49 -35.56 3.53
CA MET A 738 42.90 -35.33 3.93
C MET A 738 43.93 -36.13 3.12
N ARG A 739 44.63 -35.45 2.20
CA ARG A 739 46.00 -35.80 1.82
C ARG A 739 46.99 -35.11 2.76
N SER A 740 47.48 -35.83 3.76
CA SER A 740 48.54 -35.37 4.66
C SER A 740 49.93 -35.56 4.02
N SER A 741 50.49 -34.47 3.48
CA SER A 741 51.89 -34.44 3.01
C SER A 741 52.80 -33.83 4.08
N SER A 742 53.36 -34.67 4.96
CA SER A 742 54.43 -34.28 5.89
C SER A 742 55.80 -34.45 5.24
N PHE A 743 56.74 -33.54 5.54
CA PHE A 743 58.12 -33.60 5.05
C PHE A 743 59.09 -33.36 6.21
N VAL A 744 60.24 -34.04 6.16
CA VAL A 744 61.35 -34.04 7.16
C VAL A 744 61.08 -34.74 8.50
N GLY A 745 62.07 -35.51 8.96
CA GLY A 745 62.45 -35.49 10.38
C GLY A 745 62.53 -36.84 11.09
N GLY A 746 61.37 -37.43 11.38
CA GLY A 746 61.24 -38.54 12.34
C GLY A 746 61.54 -38.14 13.80
N PRO A 747 61.42 -39.07 14.77
CA PRO A 747 60.64 -40.31 14.71
C PRO A 747 59.14 -40.06 14.96
N SER A 748 58.29 -40.96 14.51
CA SER A 748 56.83 -40.88 14.64
C SER A 748 56.33 -41.07 16.09
N PRO A 749 55.13 -40.56 16.43
CA PRO A 749 53.94 -41.41 16.28
C PRO A 749 52.92 -40.82 15.28
N LEU A 750 52.58 -41.52 14.20
CA LEU A 750 51.70 -42.71 14.10
C LEU A 750 50.23 -42.29 13.90
N VAL A 751 49.92 -41.89 12.67
CA VAL A 751 48.55 -41.56 12.22
C VAL A 751 47.79 -42.85 11.94
N ILE A 752 46.62 -43.03 12.56
CA ILE A 752 45.66 -44.09 12.22
C ILE A 752 44.27 -43.48 12.09
N GLY A 753 43.64 -43.69 10.93
CA GLY A 753 42.22 -43.47 10.69
C GLY A 753 41.69 -44.63 9.85
N LEU A 754 40.62 -45.28 10.31
CA LEU A 754 39.90 -46.33 9.57
C LEU A 754 38.44 -45.91 9.40
N ALA A 755 37.84 -46.34 8.29
CA ALA A 755 36.50 -45.94 7.87
C ALA A 755 35.38 -46.77 8.53
N GLY A 756 34.16 -46.24 8.48
CA GLY A 756 32.92 -46.93 8.88
C GLY A 756 31.72 -46.29 8.19
N TYR A 757 30.85 -47.14 7.63
CA TYR A 757 29.71 -46.75 6.78
C TYR A 757 28.50 -46.22 7.55
N THR A 758 27.72 -45.37 6.87
CA THR A 758 26.35 -45.74 6.45
C THR A 758 26.23 -45.48 4.95
#